data_AF-A0A3B9GC38-F1
#
_entry.id   AF-A0A3B9GC38-F1
#
_cell.length_a   1.000
_cell.length_b   1.000
_cell.length_c   1.000
_cell.angle_alpha   90.00
_cell.angle_beta   90.00
_cell.angle_gamma   90.00
#
_symmetry.space_group_name_H-M   'P 1'
#
loop_
_entity.id
_entity.type
_entity.pdbx_description
1 polymer ?
#
loop_
_entity_poly.entity_id
_entity_poly.type
_entity_poly.pdbx_seq_one_letter_code
_entity_poly.pdbx_strand_id
1 'polypeptide(L)'
;MNILNKGTLLPITLAAIANFEATGAVLADFDGNDAVYATDSVRTPAFNANQILTDGPTGSYLHLLDGGEGDAGNYISFDSVSPTNGWTSASFKMDFRTDLVAADGFSVAFLDKETHGDSGVVRAGAGGLDGVEERGFYSNSIGVGFRTFNGTNATVNYGGQQQSIDSQYILPDVGTWGSMEVTMDREANNTVSIEAVVYTETGQQGTAFPVFTEAQILENVTLEDFRLQIAGRTGGSSMTLDIDNIELDVSAGDADGDGLTDRWEELYGLSTDDDGSVDVNNGPEGDPDSDGLSNLEEQTRGTDPNSDDTDDDGLSDGVEDGGGEFISVTQTGTNPLNADTDGDGLSDSVENPLLDFVDANQPGTDPNNSDTDGDFLGDSVEILDGRDPTVAEDVDPIDGVLLANFDGNQVNYDELAVRTPGFLAQQIVDNGPTGSYYHLLDGGEGDAGNYLSFDAPSDTTGWQTVQFSMDYRADRIAADGWHIGFLDIPTHGPTGTVRAGAGGFGDVEERGMYSNSIGVGFRTFNGTNATVNYNGNQSGDVSYEQQEVDWGSVEVNLQKTDSGDVLLNATLFPELGLLGTGQQVFNNYLLEDVALEEFRVQIGGRTGGASMDLDVDNLVLNVFKAGEGDSDGDGLADLWEKKFDLSTDDDGSVDPNNGPDGDPDGDGLTNLQEITLGTSPVDDDSDNDGAKDGVEDGGGTFVSLSKTGTSPINPDTDDDGLLDGVENPLLDFVDADQPGTDPNNDDSDDDGFKDGIEIAAGSDPTSGNAITSGDGIIANFDLKGEKYSEENFGTAPIVGLQAKAGDSDGNYYQLLETVGSAANYISFESSEDYTGWESFSFQMDYLSTEMQADGFAVNFLSTETHGESGAVQTEGAQENGLILNSFGVGFKTFQSTEASITYDGIDVSGRLPFTLTNDKWASVGIDVDRDPITKTALVDVTVYDEPDRQGLAEEVYTDFEVEGMTLEDFRVQLAGRTGGSAMNFSIDNLKLMIDGSGGGNSGIVINSVTREVVNGSVSVTITWNSREGQTYSVLASEDLALGDLTLWDELDDGIQAAIGADVTSFTETGLPLDTKTRFYIVRIPE
;
A
#
# COMPACT_ATOMS: atom_id res chain seq x y z
N MET A 1 30.39 32.75 10.57
CA MET A 1 31.78 33.29 10.36
C MET A 1 32.79 32.23 10.81
N ASN A 2 33.67 31.73 9.94
CA ASN A 2 34.66 30.69 10.25
C ASN A 2 35.84 31.20 11.09
N ILE A 3 36.12 30.60 12.26
CA ILE A 3 37.46 30.48 12.85
C ILE A 3 37.62 29.17 13.66
N LEU A 4 38.47 28.28 13.16
CA LEU A 4 39.13 27.17 13.88
C LEU A 4 40.22 27.68 14.85
N ASN A 5 40.22 27.25 16.13
CA ASN A 5 41.29 26.48 16.82
C ASN A 5 41.24 26.54 18.37
N LYS A 6 41.28 25.35 18.98
CA LYS A 6 41.97 24.94 20.23
C LYS A 6 41.62 25.63 21.56
N GLY A 7 40.74 24.97 22.31
CA GLY A 7 41.05 24.36 23.61
C GLY A 7 41.10 25.27 24.85
N THR A 8 39.97 25.41 25.55
CA THR A 8 39.83 25.19 27.01
C THR A 8 38.34 25.24 27.38
N LEU A 9 37.80 24.15 27.92
CA LEU A 9 36.51 24.11 28.62
C LEU A 9 36.65 24.76 30.02
N LEU A 10 35.67 25.58 30.42
CA LEU A 10 35.07 25.77 31.76
C LEU A 10 34.32 27.13 31.88
N PRO A 11 33.28 27.25 32.71
CA PRO A 11 31.87 27.25 32.32
C PRO A 11 31.21 28.65 32.38
N ILE A 12 30.00 28.69 31.84
CA ILE A 12 29.06 29.81 31.76
C ILE A 12 28.77 30.39 33.16
N THR A 13 28.52 31.70 33.25
CA THR A 13 27.67 32.25 34.32
C THR A 13 26.48 32.96 33.72
N LEU A 14 25.33 32.34 33.97
CA LEU A 14 23.94 32.64 33.63
C LEU A 14 23.42 33.92 34.32
N ALA A 15 23.89 35.10 33.92
CA ALA A 15 23.44 36.35 34.58
C ALA A 15 23.39 37.61 33.69
N ALA A 16 23.25 37.47 32.37
CA ALA A 16 23.00 38.60 31.50
C ALA A 16 22.25 38.19 30.25
N ILE A 17 20.93 38.03 30.37
CA ILE A 17 19.88 38.65 29.53
C ILE A 17 18.56 38.28 30.23
N ALA A 18 18.08 39.18 31.08
CA ALA A 18 16.68 39.26 31.44
C ALA A 18 16.21 40.62 30.90
N ASN A 19 15.03 40.61 30.27
CA ASN A 19 14.36 41.66 29.50
C ASN A 19 14.50 41.53 27.98
N PHE A 20 13.76 40.61 27.38
CA PHE A 20 13.04 40.89 26.14
C PHE A 20 11.53 40.79 26.45
N GLU A 21 10.90 41.94 26.66
CA GLU A 21 9.45 42.06 26.47
C GLU A 21 9.22 42.07 24.95
N ALA A 22 8.35 41.18 24.47
CA ALA A 22 7.69 41.13 23.16
C ALA A 22 8.21 42.08 22.06
N THR A 23 9.02 41.55 21.15
CA THR A 23 9.18 42.08 19.78
C THR A 23 9.46 40.92 18.83
N GLY A 24 8.51 40.60 17.93
CA GLY A 24 8.67 39.98 16.61
C GLY A 24 9.94 39.20 16.38
N ALA A 25 9.85 37.88 16.41
CA ALA A 25 10.94 37.05 15.96
C ALA A 25 10.92 37.04 14.42
N VAL A 26 11.83 37.80 13.82
CA VAL A 26 12.04 37.81 12.36
C VAL A 26 12.53 36.42 11.96
N LEU A 27 11.77 35.73 11.10
CA LEU A 27 12.15 34.43 10.55
C LEU A 27 13.10 34.59 9.38
N ALA A 28 12.80 35.50 8.46
CA ALA A 28 13.69 35.80 7.34
C ALA A 28 13.51 37.22 6.81
N ASP A 29 14.63 37.92 6.63
CA ASP A 29 14.73 39.19 5.88
C ASP A 29 15.58 39.04 4.60
N PHE A 30 16.15 37.84 4.38
CA PHE A 30 17.01 37.46 3.25
C PHE A 30 18.28 38.30 3.08
N ASP A 31 18.56 39.23 3.98
CA ASP A 31 19.77 40.06 4.04
C ASP A 31 20.85 39.44 4.95
N GLY A 32 20.51 38.32 5.59
CA GLY A 32 21.38 37.40 6.31
C GLY A 32 21.15 37.43 7.82
N ASN A 33 21.47 36.29 8.47
CA ASN A 33 21.14 36.00 9.87
C ASN A 33 19.66 35.57 10.07
N ASP A 34 19.09 34.95 9.04
CA ASP A 34 17.77 34.31 8.98
C ASP A 34 17.71 33.03 9.83
N ALA A 35 16.49 32.59 10.16
CA ALA A 35 16.21 31.26 10.68
C ALA A 35 16.64 30.18 9.67
N VAL A 36 16.75 28.92 10.12
CA VAL A 36 16.94 27.79 9.21
C VAL A 36 15.67 27.63 8.39
N TYR A 37 15.81 27.53 7.06
CA TYR A 37 14.71 27.34 6.13
C TYR A 37 15.08 26.33 5.05
N ALA A 38 14.07 25.62 4.55
CA ALA A 38 14.17 24.68 3.44
C ALA A 38 13.32 25.17 2.26
N THR A 39 13.74 24.85 1.03
CA THR A 39 13.02 25.21 -0.21
C THR A 39 12.86 24.00 -1.09
N ASP A 40 11.72 23.90 -1.77
CA ASP A 40 11.41 22.83 -2.71
C ASP A 40 10.65 23.37 -3.94
N SER A 41 10.67 22.60 -5.03
CA SER A 41 10.01 22.90 -6.29
C SER A 41 9.33 21.63 -6.84
N VAL A 42 8.06 21.75 -7.20
CA VAL A 42 7.23 20.70 -7.80
C VAL A 42 6.82 21.13 -9.21
N ARG A 43 6.83 20.21 -10.18
CA ARG A 43 6.55 20.43 -11.62
C ARG A 43 7.59 21.33 -12.32
N THR A 44 7.38 21.64 -13.61
CA THR A 44 8.37 22.36 -14.44
C THR A 44 8.85 23.65 -13.77
N PRO A 45 10.12 23.75 -13.35
CA PRO A 45 10.62 24.97 -12.72
C PRO A 45 10.60 26.11 -13.75
N ALA A 46 9.95 27.22 -13.40
CA ALA A 46 10.15 28.46 -14.13
C ALA A 46 11.63 28.88 -13.95
N PHE A 47 12.30 29.22 -15.05
CA PHE A 47 13.76 29.36 -15.21
C PHE A 47 14.49 30.26 -14.17
N ASN A 48 13.79 31.01 -13.30
CA ASN A 48 14.38 31.82 -12.22
C ASN A 48 13.70 31.75 -10.84
N ALA A 49 12.78 30.80 -10.57
CA ALA A 49 12.13 30.69 -9.25
C ALA A 49 13.09 30.21 -8.13
N ASN A 50 12.71 30.39 -6.86
CA ASN A 50 13.48 30.09 -5.64
C ASN A 50 14.85 30.80 -5.56
N GLN A 51 14.93 32.04 -6.06
CA GLN A 51 16.18 32.82 -6.06
C GLN A 51 16.14 33.98 -5.08
N ILE A 52 17.24 34.21 -4.35
CA ILE A 52 17.44 35.44 -3.59
C ILE A 52 17.92 36.52 -4.56
N LEU A 53 17.12 37.58 -4.72
CA LEU A 53 17.40 38.71 -5.61
C LEU A 53 17.63 40.00 -4.81
N THR A 54 18.31 40.96 -5.43
CA THR A 54 18.78 42.18 -4.74
C THR A 54 18.13 43.44 -5.33
N ASP A 55 16.89 43.73 -4.94
CA ASP A 55 16.15 44.99 -5.15
C ASP A 55 14.80 45.02 -4.39
N GLY A 56 14.75 44.38 -3.23
CA GLY A 56 13.62 44.34 -2.33
C GLY A 56 13.42 45.65 -1.55
N PRO A 57 12.33 45.76 -0.78
CA PRO A 57 12.01 46.94 0.02
C PRO A 57 13.06 47.23 1.10
N THR A 58 13.66 46.19 1.68
CA THR A 58 14.67 46.26 2.73
C THR A 58 16.06 45.82 2.28
N GLY A 59 16.15 45.01 1.23
CA GLY A 59 17.42 44.69 0.57
C GLY A 59 17.27 43.54 -0.42
N SER A 60 17.62 42.36 0.05
CA SER A 60 17.43 41.09 -0.67
C SER A 60 16.03 40.55 -0.37
N TYR A 61 15.51 39.70 -1.24
CA TYR A 61 14.19 39.06 -1.06
C TYR A 61 14.17 37.73 -1.81
N LEU A 62 13.18 36.89 -1.50
CA LEU A 62 12.97 35.64 -2.21
C LEU A 62 12.03 35.82 -3.39
N HIS A 63 12.48 35.41 -4.57
CA HIS A 63 11.68 35.27 -5.79
C HIS A 63 11.08 33.86 -5.81
N LEU A 64 9.93 33.67 -5.17
CA LEU A 64 9.30 32.36 -4.95
C LEU A 64 8.65 31.81 -6.24
N LEU A 65 8.01 32.66 -7.06
CA LEU A 65 7.46 32.29 -8.37
C LEU A 65 7.96 33.23 -9.47
N ASP A 66 8.34 32.69 -10.63
CA ASP A 66 8.72 33.46 -11.83
C ASP A 66 7.63 33.37 -12.92
N GLY A 67 7.35 34.50 -13.58
CA GLY A 67 6.26 34.68 -14.53
C GLY A 67 6.50 34.00 -15.89
N GLY A 68 6.24 32.70 -15.96
CA GLY A 68 6.21 31.90 -17.21
C GLY A 68 4.86 31.21 -17.42
N GLU A 69 4.56 30.79 -18.67
CA GLU A 69 3.46 29.84 -18.93
C GLU A 69 3.96 28.44 -18.53
N GLY A 70 3.39 27.86 -17.46
CA GLY A 70 3.77 26.56 -16.91
C GLY A 70 3.00 26.26 -15.63
N ASP A 71 3.10 25.03 -15.11
CA ASP A 71 2.42 24.60 -13.88
C ASP A 71 3.42 24.45 -12.73
N ALA A 72 4.22 25.48 -12.44
CA ALA A 72 5.23 25.45 -11.39
C ALA A 72 4.58 25.57 -9.99
N GLY A 73 5.01 24.72 -9.06
CA GLY A 73 4.76 24.84 -7.62
C GLY A 73 6.08 25.07 -6.87
N ASN A 74 6.14 26.04 -5.96
CA ASN A 74 7.34 26.30 -5.15
C ASN A 74 6.99 26.55 -3.69
N TYR A 75 7.90 26.14 -2.82
CA TYR A 75 7.69 26.13 -1.38
C TYR A 75 8.90 26.72 -0.64
N ILE A 76 8.63 27.35 0.48
CA ILE A 76 9.63 27.68 1.50
C ILE A 76 9.05 27.44 2.89
N SER A 77 9.79 26.71 3.73
CA SER A 77 9.39 26.35 5.09
C SER A 77 10.45 26.80 6.09
N PHE A 78 10.00 27.24 7.27
CA PHE A 78 10.82 27.84 8.32
C PHE A 78 10.61 27.10 9.64
N ASP A 79 11.70 26.89 10.38
CA ASP A 79 11.62 26.39 11.75
C ASP A 79 11.22 27.54 12.68
N SER A 80 10.34 27.27 13.66
CA SER A 80 9.92 28.30 14.60
C SER A 80 11.09 28.70 15.51
N VAL A 81 11.30 30.01 15.66
CA VAL A 81 12.39 30.57 16.50
C VAL A 81 11.94 30.87 17.94
N SER A 82 10.69 30.54 18.27
CA SER A 82 10.08 30.66 19.60
C SER A 82 9.15 29.47 19.80
N PRO A 83 9.02 28.93 21.03
CA PRO A 83 8.11 27.83 21.31
C PRO A 83 6.68 28.15 20.86
N THR A 84 6.09 27.23 20.11
CA THR A 84 4.75 27.33 19.56
C THR A 84 3.74 26.45 20.29
N ASN A 85 4.23 25.47 21.06
CA ASN A 85 3.43 24.65 21.96
C ASN A 85 2.59 25.51 22.91
N GLY A 86 1.31 25.18 23.04
CA GLY A 86 0.40 25.87 23.96
C GLY A 86 -0.06 27.27 23.52
N TRP A 87 0.11 27.63 22.24
CA TRP A 87 -0.22 28.96 21.75
C TRP A 87 -1.68 29.37 21.99
N THR A 88 -1.86 30.64 22.34
CA THR A 88 -3.16 31.31 22.53
C THR A 88 -3.40 32.41 21.51
N SER A 89 -2.35 33.01 20.96
CA SER A 89 -2.44 33.80 19.73
C SER A 89 -1.17 33.72 18.90
N ALA A 90 -1.32 33.84 17.60
CA ALA A 90 -0.23 33.89 16.63
C ALA A 90 -0.50 34.97 15.57
N SER A 91 0.54 35.69 15.16
CA SER A 91 0.47 36.72 14.11
C SER A 91 1.61 36.53 13.13
N PHE A 92 1.27 36.14 11.90
CA PHE A 92 2.18 36.05 10.76
C PHE A 92 2.14 37.33 9.95
N LYS A 93 3.30 37.82 9.53
CA LYS A 93 3.45 39.00 8.67
C LYS A 93 4.46 38.73 7.56
N MET A 94 4.18 39.29 6.38
CA MET A 94 5.16 39.37 5.29
C MET A 94 4.97 40.61 4.43
N ASP A 95 6.07 41.10 3.86
CA ASP A 95 6.06 41.99 2.71
C ASP A 95 6.02 41.14 1.44
N PHE A 96 5.19 41.51 0.47
CA PHE A 96 5.09 40.76 -0.78
C PHE A 96 4.80 41.66 -1.98
N ARG A 97 5.21 41.22 -3.16
CA ARG A 97 4.77 41.81 -4.43
C ARG A 97 4.38 40.70 -5.41
N THR A 98 3.41 41.02 -6.25
CA THR A 98 2.93 40.12 -7.30
C THR A 98 2.96 40.79 -8.66
N ASP A 99 3.36 40.06 -9.69
CA ASP A 99 3.16 40.43 -11.09
C ASP A 99 2.44 39.29 -11.82
N LEU A 100 1.85 39.58 -12.98
CA LEU A 100 1.25 38.60 -13.91
C LEU A 100 0.06 37.76 -13.40
N VAL A 101 -0.38 37.84 -12.13
CA VAL A 101 -1.55 37.30 -11.36
C VAL A 101 -2.73 36.57 -12.04
N ALA A 102 -2.53 35.86 -13.15
CA ALA A 102 -3.55 35.07 -13.84
C ALA A 102 -3.51 33.57 -13.46
N ALA A 103 -2.64 33.23 -12.50
CA ALA A 103 -2.33 31.89 -12.01
C ALA A 103 -3.21 31.43 -10.84
N ASP A 104 -2.95 30.22 -10.34
CA ASP A 104 -3.65 29.60 -9.21
C ASP A 104 -3.51 30.40 -7.91
N GLY A 105 -2.30 30.76 -7.48
CA GLY A 105 -2.10 31.67 -6.33
C GLY A 105 -1.00 31.25 -5.37
N PHE A 106 -1.20 31.47 -4.07
CA PHE A 106 -0.27 31.10 -3.00
C PHE A 106 -0.98 30.84 -1.68
N SER A 107 -0.33 30.20 -0.72
CA SER A 107 -0.85 29.98 0.63
C SER A 107 0.19 30.28 1.71
N VAL A 108 -0.30 30.47 2.93
CA VAL A 108 0.47 30.49 4.17
C VAL A 108 -0.09 29.40 5.08
N ALA A 109 0.76 28.52 5.61
CA ALA A 109 0.37 27.40 6.44
C ALA A 109 1.15 27.35 7.75
N PHE A 110 0.42 27.02 8.82
CA PHE A 110 0.92 26.71 10.14
C PHE A 110 0.84 25.18 10.28
N LEU A 111 1.98 24.53 10.03
CA LEU A 111 2.11 23.09 9.89
C LEU A 111 2.33 22.46 11.25
N ASP A 112 1.51 21.47 11.57
CA ASP A 112 1.64 20.65 12.77
C ASP A 112 2.97 19.90 12.78
N LYS A 113 3.79 20.10 13.82
CA LYS A 113 5.12 19.50 13.90
C LYS A 113 5.08 18.02 14.22
N GLU A 114 4.11 17.58 15.02
CA GLU A 114 3.88 16.16 15.30
C GLU A 114 3.57 15.41 14.00
N THR A 115 2.66 15.94 13.17
CA THR A 115 2.31 15.31 11.89
C THR A 115 3.40 15.41 10.81
N HIS A 116 4.17 16.50 10.77
CA HIS A 116 5.03 16.83 9.62
C HIS A 116 6.53 16.96 9.93
N GLY A 117 6.93 16.68 11.16
CA GLY A 117 8.29 16.83 11.65
C GLY A 117 8.74 18.29 11.83
N ASP A 118 9.94 18.42 12.40
CA ASP A 118 10.50 19.70 12.81
C ASP A 118 11.30 20.44 11.73
N SER A 119 11.62 19.80 10.60
CA SER A 119 12.42 20.39 9.53
C SER A 119 11.97 19.95 8.11
N GLY A 120 12.58 20.47 7.04
CA GLY A 120 12.23 20.10 5.66
C GLY A 120 11.06 20.89 5.05
N VAL A 121 10.55 20.46 3.90
CA VAL A 121 9.39 21.06 3.23
C VAL A 121 8.27 20.04 3.15
N VAL A 122 7.05 20.45 3.46
CA VAL A 122 5.87 19.59 3.39
C VAL A 122 5.14 19.89 2.09
N ARG A 123 4.98 18.92 1.22
CA ARG A 123 4.15 19.13 0.02
C ARG A 123 2.68 19.11 0.43
N ALA A 124 1.90 20.04 -0.10
CA ALA A 124 0.47 20.07 0.19
C ALA A 124 -0.18 18.82 -0.42
N GLY A 125 -0.95 18.07 0.37
CA GLY A 125 -1.63 16.85 -0.09
C GLY A 125 -1.04 15.54 0.41
N ALA A 126 -0.94 15.35 1.73
CA ALA A 126 -0.87 14.00 2.30
C ALA A 126 -2.03 13.14 1.72
N GLY A 127 -1.70 12.06 1.02
CA GLY A 127 -2.66 11.19 0.32
C GLY A 127 -2.82 11.41 -1.20
N GLY A 128 -1.81 11.91 -1.92
CA GLY A 128 -1.81 11.91 -3.39
C GLY A 128 -2.58 13.05 -4.07
N LEU A 129 -2.85 14.15 -3.36
CA LEU A 129 -3.47 15.34 -3.97
C LEU A 129 -2.40 16.28 -4.55
N ASP A 130 -1.93 15.96 -5.75
CA ASP A 130 -1.02 16.83 -6.48
C ASP A 130 -1.79 18.08 -6.98
N GLY A 131 -1.46 19.28 -6.49
CA GLY A 131 -1.97 20.56 -7.02
C GLY A 131 -2.98 21.31 -6.14
N VAL A 132 -2.72 21.45 -4.84
CA VAL A 132 -3.53 22.27 -3.91
C VAL A 132 -2.67 23.20 -3.04
N GLU A 133 -1.44 23.46 -3.45
CA GLU A 133 -0.46 24.32 -2.77
C GLU A 133 -0.99 25.71 -2.50
N GLU A 134 -1.69 26.31 -3.48
CA GLU A 134 -2.26 27.64 -3.36
C GLU A 134 -3.42 27.69 -2.36
N ARG A 135 -3.93 26.53 -1.95
CA ARG A 135 -4.99 26.40 -0.95
C ARG A 135 -4.41 26.16 0.43
N GLY A 136 -3.26 25.51 0.54
CA GLY A 136 -2.67 25.18 1.84
C GLY A 136 -3.46 24.10 2.57
N PHE A 137 -3.72 22.99 1.88
CA PHE A 137 -4.37 21.81 2.46
C PHE A 137 -3.30 20.88 3.04
N TYR A 138 -3.19 20.88 4.36
CA TYR A 138 -2.24 20.07 5.11
C TYR A 138 -2.98 19.37 6.25
N SER A 139 -2.66 18.09 6.51
CA SER A 139 -3.21 17.31 7.63
C SER A 139 -2.87 17.98 8.96
N ASN A 140 -3.82 17.93 9.90
CA ASN A 140 -3.78 18.57 11.23
C ASN A 140 -3.34 20.05 11.30
N SER A 141 -3.29 20.76 10.16
CA SER A 141 -2.60 22.05 10.05
C SER A 141 -3.54 23.14 9.59
N ILE A 142 -3.27 24.39 9.96
CA ILE A 142 -4.08 25.54 9.54
C ILE A 142 -3.46 26.19 8.30
N GLY A 143 -4.25 26.33 7.22
CA GLY A 143 -3.83 26.98 5.99
C GLY A 143 -4.71 28.17 5.62
N VAL A 144 -4.10 29.25 5.13
CA VAL A 144 -4.80 30.37 4.48
C VAL A 144 -4.37 30.45 3.03
N GLY A 145 -5.28 30.09 2.13
CA GLY A 145 -5.06 30.11 0.68
C GLY A 145 -5.49 31.43 0.03
N PHE A 146 -4.71 31.93 -0.92
CA PHE A 146 -4.90 33.18 -1.66
C PHE A 146 -4.87 32.89 -3.16
N ARG A 147 -6.04 32.61 -3.72
CA ARG A 147 -6.19 32.23 -5.13
C ARG A 147 -6.36 33.44 -6.03
N THR A 148 -5.75 33.38 -7.22
CA THR A 148 -5.84 34.43 -8.24
C THR A 148 -6.53 33.98 -9.54
N PHE A 149 -6.73 32.68 -9.73
CA PHE A 149 -7.38 32.12 -10.92
C PHE A 149 -8.90 32.26 -10.83
N ASN A 150 -9.52 32.78 -11.89
CA ASN A 150 -10.97 33.04 -11.97
C ASN A 150 -11.52 34.02 -10.90
N GLY A 151 -10.64 34.84 -10.30
CA GLY A 151 -10.95 35.84 -9.27
C GLY A 151 -9.96 35.80 -8.11
N THR A 152 -9.83 36.90 -7.36
CA THR A 152 -9.04 36.96 -6.12
C THR A 152 -9.86 36.45 -4.94
N ASN A 153 -9.77 35.15 -4.65
CA ASN A 153 -10.52 34.49 -3.58
C ASN A 153 -9.58 33.94 -2.51
N ALA A 154 -9.88 34.20 -1.25
CA ALA A 154 -9.16 33.65 -0.11
C ALA A 154 -10.02 32.65 0.67
N THR A 155 -9.36 31.67 1.26
CA THR A 155 -9.98 30.57 2.04
C THR A 155 -9.16 30.26 3.28
N VAL A 156 -9.84 29.83 4.35
CA VAL A 156 -9.23 29.25 5.55
C VAL A 156 -9.51 27.75 5.56
N ASN A 157 -8.48 26.98 5.84
CA ASN A 157 -8.44 25.53 5.73
C ASN A 157 -7.84 24.94 7.01
N TYR A 158 -8.32 23.75 7.40
CA TYR A 158 -7.82 23.02 8.57
C TYR A 158 -8.03 21.52 8.36
N GLY A 159 -7.03 20.72 8.74
CA GLY A 159 -7.09 19.26 8.61
C GLY A 159 -7.21 18.77 7.17
N GLY A 160 -6.51 19.41 6.23
CA GLY A 160 -6.57 19.09 4.80
C GLY A 160 -7.86 19.51 4.09
N GLN A 161 -8.78 20.19 4.77
CA GLN A 161 -10.10 20.55 4.23
C GLN A 161 -10.38 22.06 4.29
N GLN A 162 -11.19 22.56 3.35
CA GLN A 162 -11.63 23.95 3.34
C GLN A 162 -12.76 24.19 4.34
N GLN A 163 -12.55 25.16 5.25
CA GLN A 163 -13.45 25.46 6.36
C GLN A 163 -14.26 26.74 6.13
N SER A 164 -13.70 27.70 5.39
CA SER A 164 -14.41 28.93 5.03
C SER A 164 -15.07 28.85 3.66
N ILE A 165 -16.05 29.74 3.43
CA ILE A 165 -16.45 30.08 2.05
C ILE A 165 -15.40 30.98 1.40
N ASP A 166 -15.41 31.03 0.07
CA ASP A 166 -14.54 31.93 -0.70
C ASP A 166 -14.84 33.40 -0.38
N SER A 167 -13.82 34.14 0.05
CA SER A 167 -13.91 35.59 0.29
C SER A 167 -13.10 36.37 -0.74
N GLN A 168 -13.68 37.42 -1.31
CA GLN A 168 -12.95 38.25 -2.26
C GLN A 168 -11.97 39.19 -1.55
N TYR A 169 -10.72 39.21 -2.02
CA TYR A 169 -9.68 40.10 -1.49
C TYR A 169 -9.05 40.97 -2.59
N ILE A 170 -8.25 41.96 -2.17
CA ILE A 170 -7.58 42.91 -3.07
C ILE A 170 -6.08 42.77 -2.89
N LEU A 171 -5.38 42.51 -4.00
CA LEU A 171 -3.92 42.54 -4.04
C LEU A 171 -3.40 43.98 -4.17
N PRO A 172 -2.14 44.25 -3.76
CA PRO A 172 -1.45 45.49 -4.09
C PRO A 172 -1.43 45.74 -5.61
N ASP A 173 -1.16 46.98 -6.02
CA ASP A 173 -1.02 47.30 -7.43
C ASP A 173 0.11 46.45 -8.05
N VAL A 174 -0.14 45.90 -9.24
CA VAL A 174 0.79 45.00 -9.95
C VAL A 174 2.22 45.57 -9.99
N GLY A 175 3.19 44.77 -9.56
CA GLY A 175 4.61 45.13 -9.51
C GLY A 175 4.99 46.12 -8.40
N THR A 176 4.10 46.42 -7.46
CA THR A 176 4.39 47.22 -6.26
C THR A 176 4.41 46.33 -5.01
N TRP A 177 5.29 46.66 -4.07
CA TRP A 177 5.34 46.00 -2.77
C TRP A 177 4.20 46.48 -1.87
N GLY A 178 3.44 45.53 -1.34
CA GLY A 178 2.54 45.70 -0.22
C GLY A 178 2.96 44.80 0.94
N SER A 179 2.07 44.60 1.89
CA SER A 179 2.28 43.68 3.00
C SER A 179 0.98 43.01 3.41
N MET A 180 1.08 41.95 4.20
CA MET A 180 -0.07 41.30 4.79
C MET A 180 0.20 40.87 6.23
N GLU A 181 -0.90 40.56 6.90
CA GLU A 181 -0.94 40.08 8.28
C GLU A 181 -2.05 39.04 8.39
N VAL A 182 -1.72 37.88 8.96
CA VAL A 182 -2.68 36.83 9.35
C VAL A 182 -2.59 36.68 10.87
N THR A 183 -3.71 36.85 11.56
CA THR A 183 -3.79 36.76 13.01
C THR A 183 -4.73 35.62 13.40
N MET A 184 -4.30 34.83 14.37
CA MET A 184 -5.06 33.73 14.95
C MET A 184 -5.16 33.94 16.46
N ASP A 185 -6.37 33.90 16.99
CA ASP A 185 -6.64 33.91 18.44
C ASP A 185 -7.38 32.61 18.81
N ARG A 186 -6.82 31.85 19.74
CA ARG A 186 -7.34 30.56 20.20
C ARG A 186 -7.99 30.70 21.57
N GLU A 187 -9.25 30.32 21.65
CA GLU A 187 -10.04 30.28 22.88
C GLU A 187 -9.80 28.95 23.63
N ALA A 188 -10.11 28.92 24.93
CA ALA A 188 -9.92 27.74 25.80
C ALA A 188 -10.71 26.50 25.37
N ASN A 189 -11.74 26.65 24.53
CA ASN A 189 -12.52 25.54 23.96
C ASN A 189 -11.99 25.07 22.60
N ASN A 190 -10.73 25.34 22.28
CA ASN A 190 -10.06 24.98 21.02
C ASN A 190 -10.70 25.61 19.78
N THR A 191 -11.45 26.69 19.97
CA THR A 191 -11.97 27.49 18.86
C THR A 191 -10.92 28.51 18.46
N VAL A 192 -10.51 28.51 17.19
CA VAL A 192 -9.55 29.49 16.64
C VAL A 192 -10.29 30.49 15.78
N SER A 193 -10.12 31.77 16.06
CA SER A 193 -10.57 32.85 15.19
C SER A 193 -9.42 33.37 14.34
N ILE A 194 -9.66 33.52 13.03
CA ILE A 194 -8.64 33.88 12.04
C ILE A 194 -9.06 35.15 11.30
N GLU A 195 -8.20 36.14 11.32
CA GLU A 195 -8.32 37.38 10.54
C GLU A 195 -7.13 37.50 9.57
N ALA A 196 -7.37 38.07 8.39
CA ALA A 196 -6.31 38.37 7.44
C ALA A 196 -6.54 39.74 6.80
N VAL A 197 -5.46 40.52 6.65
CA VAL A 197 -5.49 41.88 6.12
C VAL A 197 -4.36 42.08 5.12
N VAL A 198 -4.68 42.67 3.97
CA VAL A 198 -3.68 43.11 2.97
C VAL A 198 -3.55 44.64 3.02
N TYR A 199 -2.32 45.13 3.02
CA TYR A 199 -1.98 46.54 3.10
C TYR A 199 -1.32 47.00 1.79
N THR A 200 -1.58 48.25 1.40
CA THR A 200 -1.05 48.82 0.14
C THR A 200 0.44 49.17 0.17
N GLU A 201 1.07 49.21 1.35
CA GLU A 201 2.49 49.54 1.54
C GLU A 201 3.15 48.48 2.42
N THR A 202 4.47 48.40 2.41
CA THR A 202 5.25 47.46 3.24
C THR A 202 5.16 47.77 4.73
N GLY A 203 5.42 46.79 5.59
CA GLY A 203 5.40 46.94 7.06
C GLY A 203 4.02 47.31 7.63
N GLN A 204 2.96 46.72 7.08
CA GLN A 204 1.56 46.89 7.48
C GLN A 204 1.12 48.37 7.48
N GLN A 205 1.60 49.15 6.50
CA GLN A 205 1.28 50.57 6.34
C GLN A 205 0.31 50.84 5.17
N GLY A 206 -0.25 52.05 5.13
CA GLY A 206 -1.12 52.49 4.03
C GLY A 206 -2.60 52.14 4.24
N THR A 207 -3.30 51.79 3.16
CA THR A 207 -4.72 51.40 3.22
C THR A 207 -4.83 49.92 3.51
N ALA A 208 -5.57 49.57 4.57
CA ALA A 208 -5.87 48.19 4.94
C ALA A 208 -7.12 47.66 4.20
N PHE A 209 -7.01 46.48 3.62
CA PHE A 209 -8.09 45.72 3.01
C PHE A 209 -8.28 44.40 3.75
N PRO A 210 -9.33 44.28 4.59
CA PRO A 210 -9.69 43.00 5.19
C PRO A 210 -9.96 41.97 4.10
N VAL A 211 -9.33 40.80 4.22
CA VAL A 211 -9.50 39.65 3.32
C VAL A 211 -10.86 39.00 3.58
N PHE A 212 -11.25 38.90 4.85
CA PHE A 212 -12.55 38.39 5.29
C PHE A 212 -13.41 39.52 5.84
N THR A 213 -14.72 39.47 5.59
CA THR A 213 -15.66 40.48 6.11
C THR A 213 -15.91 40.35 7.61
N GLU A 214 -15.73 39.15 8.14
CA GLU A 214 -15.79 38.77 9.56
C GLU A 214 -14.67 37.74 9.81
N ALA A 215 -14.21 37.61 11.05
CA ALA A 215 -13.22 36.60 11.41
C ALA A 215 -13.73 35.18 11.09
N GLN A 216 -12.86 34.34 10.54
CA GLN A 216 -13.18 32.94 10.25
C GLN A 216 -13.00 32.12 11.51
N ILE A 217 -13.93 31.21 11.79
CA ILE A 217 -13.92 30.42 13.02
C ILE A 217 -13.66 28.95 12.68
N LEU A 218 -12.65 28.38 13.30
CA LEU A 218 -12.35 26.95 13.30
C LEU A 218 -12.74 26.38 14.67
N GLU A 219 -13.51 25.30 14.69
CA GLU A 219 -13.91 24.61 15.91
C GLU A 219 -13.03 23.37 16.11
N ASN A 220 -12.75 23.00 17.37
CA ASN A 220 -12.00 21.80 17.75
C ASN A 220 -10.61 21.68 17.11
N VAL A 221 -9.87 22.79 17.02
CA VAL A 221 -8.49 22.76 16.52
C VAL A 221 -7.59 22.04 17.52
N THR A 222 -6.91 20.98 17.09
CA THR A 222 -5.94 20.18 17.85
C THR A 222 -4.48 20.58 17.59
N LEU A 223 -4.21 21.54 16.70
CA LEU A 223 -2.86 22.05 16.43
C LEU A 223 -2.21 22.65 17.69
N GLU A 224 -1.29 21.92 18.33
CA GLU A 224 -0.62 22.36 19.56
C GLU A 224 0.76 22.97 19.33
N ASP A 225 1.59 22.36 18.48
CA ASP A 225 2.89 22.91 18.09
C ASP A 225 3.01 23.02 16.56
N PHE A 226 3.59 24.11 16.06
CA PHE A 226 3.61 24.35 14.62
C PHE A 226 4.87 25.03 14.09
N ARG A 227 5.12 24.81 12.80
CA ARG A 227 6.09 25.55 11.99
C ARG A 227 5.40 26.30 10.85
N LEU A 228 6.13 27.16 10.14
CA LEU A 228 5.55 28.05 9.13
C LEU A 228 5.99 27.65 7.72
N GLN A 229 5.05 27.57 6.78
CA GLN A 229 5.33 27.35 5.37
C GLN A 229 4.57 28.31 4.45
N ILE A 230 5.21 28.71 3.36
CA ILE A 230 4.62 29.48 2.27
C ILE A 230 4.76 28.67 0.99
N ALA A 231 3.66 28.52 0.24
CA ALA A 231 3.65 27.80 -1.02
C ALA A 231 3.00 28.64 -2.12
N GLY A 232 3.49 28.52 -3.35
CA GLY A 232 2.98 29.25 -4.51
C GLY A 232 2.79 28.34 -5.71
N ARG A 233 1.79 28.62 -6.55
CA ARG A 233 1.54 27.85 -7.77
C ARG A 233 1.10 28.71 -8.96
N THR A 234 1.64 28.38 -10.15
CA THR A 234 1.31 29.08 -11.40
C THR A 234 0.12 28.48 -12.18
N GLY A 235 -0.19 27.19 -12.02
CA GLY A 235 -1.46 26.61 -12.49
C GLY A 235 -1.67 26.57 -14.01
N GLY A 236 -0.59 26.50 -14.79
CA GLY A 236 -0.64 26.62 -16.25
C GLY A 236 -0.82 28.05 -16.76
N SER A 237 -0.82 29.06 -15.88
CA SER A 237 -0.76 30.48 -16.22
C SER A 237 0.50 31.14 -15.66
N SER A 238 0.55 32.46 -15.64
CA SER A 238 1.72 33.22 -15.16
C SER A 238 1.40 33.94 -13.85
N MET A 239 2.28 33.84 -12.87
CA MET A 239 2.32 34.72 -11.70
C MET A 239 3.75 34.84 -11.22
N THR A 240 4.12 36.03 -10.81
CA THR A 240 5.32 36.28 -10.02
C THR A 240 4.89 36.50 -8.59
N LEU A 241 5.58 35.86 -7.65
CA LEU A 241 5.43 36.07 -6.22
C LEU A 241 6.81 36.28 -5.62
N ASP A 242 7.00 37.45 -5.05
CA ASP A 242 8.20 37.82 -4.32
C ASP A 242 7.82 38.11 -2.87
N ILE A 243 8.63 37.63 -1.93
CA ILE A 243 8.39 37.74 -0.49
C ILE A 243 9.63 38.24 0.25
N ASP A 244 9.40 39.05 1.29
CA ASP A 244 10.43 39.67 2.13
C ASP A 244 9.87 39.90 3.57
N ASN A 245 10.74 40.14 4.54
CA ASN A 245 10.42 40.46 5.94
C ASN A 245 9.34 39.54 6.57
N ILE A 246 9.65 38.26 6.66
CA ILE A 246 8.76 37.26 7.26
C ILE A 246 8.93 37.31 8.78
N GLU A 247 7.83 37.59 9.49
CA GLU A 247 7.78 37.66 10.94
C GLU A 247 6.67 36.74 11.48
N LEU A 248 6.95 36.08 12.61
CA LEU A 248 5.98 35.29 13.36
C LEU A 248 6.04 35.70 14.84
N ASP A 249 4.92 36.25 15.34
CA ASP A 249 4.71 36.58 16.74
C ASP A 249 3.79 35.51 17.36
N VAL A 250 4.21 34.84 18.43
CA VAL A 250 3.39 33.83 19.14
C VAL A 250 3.30 34.20 20.62
N SER A 251 2.14 33.97 21.23
CA SER A 251 1.96 34.07 22.67
C SER A 251 1.21 32.86 23.21
N ALA A 252 1.68 32.32 24.32
CA ALA A 252 0.99 31.35 25.15
C ALA A 252 0.61 32.04 26.47
N GLY A 253 -0.58 31.78 27.01
CA GLY A 253 -0.98 32.30 28.32
C GLY A 253 -0.08 31.74 29.43
N ASP A 254 0.11 32.48 30.52
CA ASP A 254 0.93 32.13 31.70
C ASP A 254 0.43 33.01 32.86
N ALA A 255 -0.63 32.55 33.53
CA ALA A 255 -1.47 33.36 34.40
C ALA A 255 -0.82 33.63 35.77
N ASP A 256 0.04 32.73 36.24
CA ASP A 256 0.82 32.91 37.47
C ASP A 256 2.28 33.33 37.25
N GLY A 257 2.77 33.26 36.01
CA GLY A 257 4.06 33.79 35.58
C GLY A 257 5.24 32.88 35.89
N ASP A 258 5.01 31.57 35.97
CA ASP A 258 6.01 30.57 36.37
C ASP A 258 6.77 29.96 35.18
N GLY A 259 6.29 30.18 33.95
CA GLY A 259 6.88 29.72 32.70
C GLY A 259 6.25 28.45 32.12
N LEU A 260 5.33 27.81 32.84
CA LEU A 260 4.36 26.89 32.25
C LEU A 260 3.26 27.69 31.54
N THR A 261 2.72 27.11 30.49
CA THR A 261 1.66 27.76 29.74
C THR A 261 0.31 27.34 30.29
N ASP A 262 -0.60 28.29 30.46
CA ASP A 262 -1.96 28.06 31.00
C ASP A 262 -2.65 26.86 30.33
N ARG A 263 -2.41 26.72 29.02
CA ARG A 263 -3.03 25.69 28.20
C ARG A 263 -2.43 24.30 28.44
N TRP A 264 -1.10 24.21 28.51
CA TRP A 264 -0.42 22.96 28.83
C TRP A 264 -0.84 22.48 30.22
N GLU A 265 -0.92 23.39 31.19
CA GLU A 265 -1.43 23.08 32.53
C GLU A 265 -2.89 22.61 32.51
N GLU A 266 -3.78 23.28 31.78
CA GLU A 266 -5.19 22.87 31.65
C GLU A 266 -5.34 21.49 30.98
N LEU A 267 -4.53 21.20 29.96
CA LEU A 267 -4.53 19.93 29.22
C LEU A 267 -4.25 18.76 30.17
N TYR A 268 -3.22 18.90 30.99
CA TYR A 268 -2.75 17.87 31.90
C TYR A 268 -3.35 17.97 33.32
N GLY A 269 -4.36 18.81 33.50
CA GLY A 269 -5.11 18.93 34.75
C GLY A 269 -4.36 19.58 35.91
N LEU A 270 -3.31 20.32 35.60
CA LEU A 270 -2.56 21.19 36.52
C LEU A 270 -3.30 22.52 36.71
N SER A 271 -2.78 23.38 37.59
CA SER A 271 -3.47 24.60 38.03
C SER A 271 -2.76 25.86 37.54
N THR A 272 -3.32 26.51 36.53
CA THR A 272 -2.86 27.80 35.93
C THR A 272 -2.69 28.99 36.89
N ASP A 273 -3.14 28.87 38.14
CA ASP A 273 -3.08 29.92 39.17
C ASP A 273 -2.08 29.54 40.30
N ASP A 274 -1.32 28.45 40.17
CA ASP A 274 -0.45 27.88 41.21
C ASP A 274 0.96 27.52 40.71
N ASP A 275 1.88 28.48 40.86
CA ASP A 275 3.31 28.45 40.51
C ASP A 275 4.18 27.41 41.26
N GLY A 276 3.59 26.32 41.72
CA GLY A 276 4.19 25.35 42.64
C GLY A 276 4.16 25.77 44.11
N SER A 277 3.55 26.91 44.45
CA SER A 277 3.57 27.44 45.83
C SER A 277 2.56 26.80 46.77
N VAL A 278 1.48 26.22 46.25
CA VAL A 278 0.46 25.47 47.01
C VAL A 278 0.66 23.97 46.84
N ASP A 279 0.69 23.48 45.61
CA ASP A 279 1.05 22.11 45.26
C ASP A 279 2.28 22.10 44.35
N VAL A 280 3.31 21.36 44.74
CA VAL A 280 4.59 21.35 44.00
C VAL A 280 4.41 20.78 42.58
N ASN A 281 3.44 19.87 42.39
CA ASN A 281 3.16 19.24 41.11
C ASN A 281 2.55 20.20 40.08
N ASN A 282 2.05 21.37 40.48
CA ASN A 282 1.50 22.34 39.54
C ASN A 282 2.55 23.30 38.97
N GLY A 283 3.70 23.46 39.65
CA GLY A 283 4.72 24.41 39.20
C GLY A 283 5.73 23.80 38.22
N PRO A 284 6.65 24.59 37.65
CA PRO A 284 7.62 24.17 36.63
C PRO A 284 8.62 23.11 37.11
N GLU A 285 8.78 22.95 38.43
CA GLU A 285 9.68 21.96 39.04
C GLU A 285 8.89 20.75 39.61
N GLY A 286 7.60 20.65 39.30
CA GLY A 286 6.77 19.49 39.56
C GLY A 286 7.17 18.31 38.67
N ASP A 287 6.95 17.10 39.16
CA ASP A 287 7.25 15.82 38.51
C ASP A 287 6.15 14.84 38.96
N PRO A 288 4.93 14.92 38.36
CA PRO A 288 3.74 14.27 38.90
C PRO A 288 3.72 12.74 38.74
N ASP A 289 4.30 12.19 37.68
CA ASP A 289 4.46 10.74 37.43
C ASP A 289 5.76 10.14 37.98
N SER A 290 6.75 10.98 38.34
CA SER A 290 8.03 10.56 38.93
C SER A 290 8.98 9.83 37.98
N ASP A 291 8.94 10.16 36.69
CA ASP A 291 9.85 9.66 35.65
C ASP A 291 11.24 10.35 35.71
N GLY A 292 11.30 11.54 36.30
CA GLY A 292 12.49 12.34 36.50
C GLY A 292 12.60 13.60 35.62
N LEU A 293 11.62 13.88 34.77
CA LEU A 293 11.44 15.15 34.10
C LEU A 293 10.60 16.10 34.96
N SER A 294 10.88 17.39 34.82
CA SER A 294 10.02 18.42 35.41
C SER A 294 8.97 18.88 34.40
N ASN A 295 7.81 19.34 34.88
CA ASN A 295 6.75 19.92 34.05
C ASN A 295 7.28 20.89 32.97
N LEU A 296 8.29 21.69 33.28
CA LEU A 296 8.88 22.63 32.31
C LEU A 296 9.72 21.92 31.22
N GLU A 297 10.42 20.85 31.58
CA GLU A 297 11.13 19.99 30.63
C GLU A 297 10.15 19.22 29.74
N GLU A 298 9.09 18.69 30.32
CA GLU A 298 8.04 17.96 29.60
C GLU A 298 7.26 18.86 28.66
N GLN A 299 6.88 20.08 29.08
CA GLN A 299 6.31 21.07 28.17
C GLN A 299 7.23 21.41 27.00
N THR A 300 8.55 21.39 27.23
CA THR A 300 9.55 21.67 26.19
C THR A 300 9.71 20.49 25.24
N ARG A 301 9.54 19.25 25.71
CA ARG A 301 9.70 18.01 24.95
C ARG A 301 8.39 17.52 24.30
N GLY A 302 7.24 17.97 24.78
CA GLY A 302 5.93 17.56 24.29
C GLY A 302 5.34 16.34 25.02
N THR A 303 5.96 15.86 26.09
CA THR A 303 5.52 14.67 26.84
C THR A 303 4.37 14.94 27.82
N ASP A 304 3.70 13.89 28.33
CA ASP A 304 2.60 14.01 29.29
C ASP A 304 3.11 13.97 30.75
N PRO A 305 3.00 15.06 31.53
CA PRO A 305 3.41 15.13 32.95
C PRO A 305 2.66 14.23 33.92
N ASN A 306 1.75 13.40 33.44
CA ASN A 306 1.10 12.36 34.23
C ASN A 306 1.34 10.95 33.70
N SER A 307 2.17 10.77 32.67
CA SER A 307 2.55 9.49 32.10
C SER A 307 4.06 9.35 32.16
N ASP A 308 4.55 8.33 32.87
CA ASP A 308 5.99 8.09 32.94
C ASP A 308 6.58 7.57 31.61
N ASP A 309 5.72 7.22 30.65
CA ASP A 309 5.99 6.64 29.32
C ASP A 309 4.91 7.21 28.39
N THR A 310 5.26 8.19 27.54
CA THR A 310 4.26 8.93 26.74
C THR A 310 3.82 8.17 25.48
N ASP A 311 4.70 7.38 24.85
CA ASP A 311 4.42 6.63 23.63
C ASP A 311 4.12 5.13 23.85
N ASP A 312 4.08 4.69 25.11
CA ASP A 312 3.70 3.34 25.56
C ASP A 312 4.63 2.24 25.03
N ASP A 313 5.90 2.56 24.74
CA ASP A 313 6.89 1.61 24.23
C ASP A 313 7.57 0.79 25.36
N GLY A 314 7.53 1.29 26.60
CA GLY A 314 8.10 0.67 27.79
C GLY A 314 9.39 1.31 28.32
N LEU A 315 9.94 2.32 27.65
CA LEU A 315 10.89 3.28 28.20
C LEU A 315 10.14 4.37 28.96
N SER A 316 10.86 5.30 29.55
CA SER A 316 10.24 6.42 30.27
C SER A 316 10.76 7.71 29.70
N ASP A 317 9.94 8.74 29.62
CA ASP A 317 10.31 10.02 28.97
C ASP A 317 11.62 10.61 29.52
N GLY A 318 11.89 10.45 30.81
CA GLY A 318 13.13 10.85 31.47
C GLY A 318 14.39 10.10 31.05
N VAL A 319 14.26 8.93 30.42
CA VAL A 319 15.33 8.13 29.81
C VAL A 319 15.56 8.53 28.35
N GLU A 320 14.54 9.05 27.68
CA GLU A 320 14.52 9.34 26.25
C GLU A 320 14.69 10.84 26.01
N ASP A 321 15.92 11.25 25.69
CA ASP A 321 16.27 12.67 25.62
C ASP A 321 16.19 13.28 24.21
N GLY A 322 15.77 12.52 23.20
CA GLY A 322 15.67 12.96 21.80
C GLY A 322 17.02 13.38 21.20
N GLY A 323 18.10 12.84 21.74
CA GLY A 323 19.47 13.18 21.38
C GLY A 323 19.96 12.56 20.07
N GLY A 324 19.30 11.49 19.60
CA GLY A 324 19.69 10.69 18.44
C GLY A 324 21.01 9.93 18.60
N GLU A 325 21.46 9.70 19.83
CA GLU A 325 22.68 8.93 20.13
C GLU A 325 22.48 8.15 21.44
N PHE A 326 22.64 6.82 21.39
CA PHE A 326 22.60 6.01 22.59
C PHE A 326 23.80 6.26 23.51
N ILE A 327 23.52 6.82 24.70
CA ILE A 327 24.55 7.10 25.71
C ILE A 327 24.55 6.03 26.80
N SER A 328 23.37 5.59 27.26
CA SER A 328 23.18 4.54 28.26
C SER A 328 21.71 4.13 28.39
N VAL A 329 21.41 3.04 29.11
CA VAL A 329 20.02 2.64 29.49
C VAL A 329 19.25 3.65 30.38
N THR A 330 19.84 4.80 30.70
CA THR A 330 19.16 5.90 31.40
C THR A 330 19.23 7.21 30.60
N GLN A 331 19.65 7.12 29.35
CA GLN A 331 19.80 8.21 28.37
C GLN A 331 19.98 7.56 26.98
N THR A 332 18.88 7.08 26.40
CA THR A 332 18.86 6.24 25.18
C THR A 332 19.02 7.03 23.90
N GLY A 333 18.80 8.35 23.91
CA GLY A 333 18.83 9.17 22.70
C GLY A 333 17.54 9.13 21.88
N THR A 334 16.66 8.16 22.18
CA THR A 334 15.39 7.91 21.50
C THR A 334 14.37 9.03 21.73
N ASN A 335 13.34 9.07 20.90
CA ASN A 335 12.30 10.08 20.92
C ASN A 335 11.11 9.61 21.79
N PRO A 336 10.82 10.27 22.93
CA PRO A 336 9.75 9.86 23.87
C PRO A 336 8.30 9.98 23.34
N LEU A 337 8.15 10.24 22.04
CA LEU A 337 6.88 10.40 21.35
C LEU A 337 6.76 9.42 20.16
N ASN A 338 7.71 8.49 20.03
CA ASN A 338 7.79 7.53 18.95
C ASN A 338 8.40 6.21 19.43
N ALA A 339 7.57 5.18 19.56
CA ALA A 339 7.93 3.86 20.10
C ALA A 339 8.99 3.07 19.31
N ASP A 340 9.33 3.52 18.09
CA ASP A 340 10.35 2.98 17.19
C ASP A 340 11.06 4.17 16.53
N THR A 341 12.15 4.63 17.15
CA THR A 341 12.78 5.92 16.83
C THR A 341 13.44 5.94 15.45
N ASP A 342 14.07 4.84 15.03
CA ASP A 342 14.77 4.76 13.75
C ASP A 342 13.95 4.11 12.62
N GLY A 343 12.81 3.52 12.96
CA GLY A 343 11.79 3.05 12.02
C GLY A 343 12.13 1.73 11.35
N ASP A 344 12.93 0.89 12.00
CA ASP A 344 13.35 -0.40 11.47
C ASP A 344 12.34 -1.53 11.79
N GLY A 345 11.36 -1.28 12.68
CA GLY A 345 10.34 -2.24 13.10
C GLY A 345 10.60 -2.91 14.46
N LEU A 346 11.70 -2.58 15.15
CA LEU A 346 11.95 -2.90 16.55
C LEU A 346 11.52 -1.73 17.44
N SER A 347 11.09 -2.02 18.67
CA SER A 347 10.71 -0.96 19.61
C SER A 347 11.92 -0.54 20.44
N ASP A 348 12.04 0.76 20.73
CA ASP A 348 13.19 1.34 21.43
C ASP A 348 13.48 0.64 22.78
N SER A 349 12.42 0.21 23.50
CA SER A 349 12.54 -0.49 24.78
C SER A 349 13.17 -1.89 24.70
N VAL A 350 13.12 -2.52 23.53
CA VAL A 350 13.66 -3.87 23.27
C VAL A 350 15.16 -3.80 22.98
N GLU A 351 15.60 -2.71 22.37
CA GLU A 351 16.96 -2.56 21.86
C GLU A 351 17.93 -2.05 22.93
N ASN A 352 19.12 -2.64 22.97
CA ASN A 352 20.09 -2.32 23.99
C ASN A 352 21.51 -2.70 23.56
N PRO A 353 22.31 -1.76 23.05
CA PRO A 353 23.62 -2.06 22.50
C PRO A 353 24.68 -2.38 23.58
N LEU A 354 24.29 -2.43 24.85
CA LEU A 354 25.15 -2.87 25.97
C LEU A 354 24.98 -4.35 26.32
N LEU A 355 24.00 -5.04 25.74
CA LEU A 355 23.74 -6.45 25.94
C LEU A 355 24.09 -7.23 24.66
N ASP A 356 24.44 -8.50 24.83
CA ASP A 356 24.72 -9.38 23.69
C ASP A 356 23.37 -9.77 23.02
N PHE A 357 23.37 -9.98 21.71
CA PHE A 357 22.24 -10.58 20.98
C PHE A 357 21.78 -11.91 21.60
N VAL A 358 20.47 -12.09 21.72
CA VAL A 358 19.85 -13.33 22.21
C VAL A 358 18.73 -13.82 21.30
N ASP A 359 17.75 -12.96 21.02
CA ASP A 359 16.57 -13.17 20.17
C ASP A 359 15.87 -11.81 19.92
N ALA A 360 14.73 -11.80 19.23
CA ALA A 360 13.95 -10.59 18.94
C ALA A 360 13.54 -9.75 20.17
N ASN A 361 13.51 -10.32 21.39
CA ASN A 361 13.20 -9.56 22.62
C ASN A 361 14.46 -9.03 23.32
N GLN A 362 15.63 -9.30 22.77
CA GLN A 362 16.92 -8.75 23.17
C GLN A 362 17.89 -8.81 21.97
N PRO A 363 17.70 -7.92 20.98
CA PRO A 363 18.48 -7.90 19.75
C PRO A 363 19.92 -7.43 19.98
N GLY A 364 20.16 -6.61 21.00
CA GLY A 364 21.51 -6.09 21.28
C GLY A 364 21.91 -4.92 20.36
N THR A 365 20.94 -4.35 19.67
CA THR A 365 21.03 -3.28 18.68
C THR A 365 20.91 -1.89 19.30
N ASP A 366 21.25 -0.84 18.55
CA ASP A 366 21.16 0.58 18.93
C ASP A 366 19.86 1.20 18.40
N PRO A 367 18.91 1.62 19.26
CA PRO A 367 17.57 2.10 18.87
C PRO A 367 17.53 3.45 18.13
N ASN A 368 18.68 3.97 17.72
CA ASN A 368 18.77 5.20 16.92
C ASN A 368 19.46 4.94 15.59
N ASN A 369 19.60 3.67 15.21
CA ASN A 369 20.36 3.21 14.07
C ASN A 369 19.84 1.86 13.58
N SER A 370 18.99 1.90 12.56
CA SER A 370 18.33 0.76 11.92
C SER A 370 19.24 -0.35 11.35
N ASP A 371 20.57 -0.18 11.43
CA ASP A 371 21.63 -1.11 11.00
C ASP A 371 22.81 -0.94 11.98
N THR A 372 22.75 -1.65 13.10
CA THR A 372 23.61 -1.44 14.26
C THR A 372 25.08 -1.66 13.96
N ASP A 373 25.39 -2.69 13.19
CA ASP A 373 26.76 -3.09 12.92
C ASP A 373 27.33 -2.49 11.63
N GLY A 374 26.47 -1.87 10.83
CA GLY A 374 26.80 -1.08 9.66
C GLY A 374 27.18 -1.94 8.46
N ASP A 375 26.55 -3.10 8.32
CA ASP A 375 26.75 -4.04 7.22
C ASP A 375 25.67 -3.99 6.12
N PHE A 376 24.68 -3.12 6.28
CA PHE A 376 23.59 -2.84 5.35
C PHE A 376 22.45 -3.89 5.32
N LEU A 377 22.42 -4.83 6.26
CA LEU A 377 21.20 -5.51 6.66
C LEU A 377 20.55 -4.75 7.82
N GLY A 378 19.23 -4.58 7.77
CA GLY A 378 18.51 -3.92 8.87
C GLY A 378 18.40 -4.85 10.07
N ASP A 379 18.50 -4.30 11.29
CA ASP A 379 18.52 -5.07 12.52
C ASP A 379 17.29 -6.00 12.65
N SER A 380 16.09 -5.49 12.34
CA SER A 380 14.85 -6.26 12.31
C SER A 380 14.83 -7.41 11.27
N VAL A 381 15.48 -7.20 10.12
CA VAL A 381 15.57 -8.14 9.00
C VAL A 381 16.48 -9.31 9.38
N GLU A 382 17.63 -9.01 9.98
CA GLU A 382 18.56 -10.03 10.45
C GLU A 382 17.94 -10.93 11.52
N ILE A 383 17.15 -10.35 12.44
CA ILE A 383 16.42 -11.11 13.46
C ILE A 383 15.38 -12.04 12.83
N LEU A 384 14.63 -11.57 11.83
CA LEU A 384 13.65 -12.38 11.11
C LEU A 384 14.31 -13.57 10.42
N ASP A 385 15.49 -13.36 9.85
CA ASP A 385 16.32 -14.38 9.20
C ASP A 385 17.14 -15.24 10.19
N GLY A 386 17.04 -14.97 11.50
CA GLY A 386 17.75 -15.70 12.56
C GLY A 386 19.26 -15.44 12.63
N ARG A 387 19.73 -14.32 12.05
CA ARG A 387 21.11 -13.80 12.11
C ARG A 387 21.33 -12.91 13.36
N ASP A 388 22.57 -12.48 13.58
CA ASP A 388 22.99 -11.68 14.74
C ASP A 388 23.27 -10.23 14.32
N PRO A 389 22.35 -9.27 14.58
CA PRO A 389 22.39 -7.90 14.07
C PRO A 389 23.47 -7.01 14.70
N THR A 390 24.36 -7.60 15.48
CA THR A 390 25.45 -6.88 16.16
C THR A 390 26.82 -7.25 15.61
N VAL A 391 26.84 -8.12 14.61
CA VAL A 391 28.03 -8.72 14.04
C VAL A 391 28.02 -8.50 12.55
N ALA A 392 28.62 -7.37 12.16
CA ALA A 392 28.77 -7.01 10.76
C ALA A 392 29.24 -8.22 9.97
N GLU A 393 28.30 -8.78 9.22
CA GLU A 393 28.55 -9.86 8.31
C GLU A 393 29.30 -9.25 7.13
N ASP A 394 30.17 -10.05 6.52
CA ASP A 394 30.66 -9.69 5.20
C ASP A 394 29.54 -10.06 4.24
N VAL A 395 28.41 -9.34 4.30
CA VAL A 395 27.55 -9.12 3.13
C VAL A 395 28.34 -8.23 2.18
N ASP A 396 29.47 -8.77 1.72
CA ASP A 396 30.13 -8.34 0.51
C ASP A 396 29.00 -8.31 -0.53
N PRO A 397 28.72 -7.18 -1.19
CA PRO A 397 27.68 -7.11 -2.20
C PRO A 397 28.10 -8.09 -3.30
N ILE A 398 27.62 -9.32 -3.18
CA ILE A 398 28.10 -10.53 -3.84
C ILE A 398 29.59 -10.49 -4.20
N ASP A 399 30.47 -10.90 -3.29
CA ASP A 399 31.91 -11.20 -3.48
C ASP A 399 32.39 -10.94 -4.94
N GLY A 400 32.71 -9.67 -5.23
CA GLY A 400 32.66 -9.19 -6.60
C GLY A 400 33.24 -7.83 -6.91
N VAL A 401 33.33 -7.49 -8.21
CA VAL A 401 33.95 -6.21 -8.59
C VAL A 401 32.91 -5.10 -8.68
N LEU A 402 32.87 -4.28 -7.63
CA LEU A 402 32.07 -3.05 -7.58
C LEU A 402 32.40 -2.14 -8.77
N LEU A 403 31.42 -1.94 -9.65
CA LEU A 403 31.51 -1.00 -10.76
C LEU A 403 31.28 0.43 -10.26
N ALA A 404 30.19 0.65 -9.51
CA ALA A 404 29.88 1.92 -8.87
C ALA A 404 28.85 1.77 -7.75
N ASN A 405 29.08 2.46 -6.65
CA ASN A 405 28.14 2.74 -5.56
C ASN A 405 27.94 4.26 -5.34
N PHE A 406 28.48 5.07 -6.26
CA PHE A 406 28.45 6.54 -6.29
C PHE A 406 28.93 7.34 -5.04
N ASP A 407 29.32 6.71 -3.94
CA ASP A 407 29.89 7.33 -2.73
C ASP A 407 31.34 7.77 -2.85
N GLY A 408 32.03 7.31 -3.90
CA GLY A 408 33.47 7.56 -4.02
C GLY A 408 34.21 6.68 -5.02
N ASN A 409 35.02 5.76 -4.51
CA ASN A 409 36.14 5.15 -5.24
C ASN A 409 35.67 4.08 -6.25
N GLN A 410 35.10 4.52 -7.36
CA GLN A 410 34.43 3.72 -8.39
C GLN A 410 35.24 3.51 -9.68
N VAL A 411 34.79 2.57 -10.53
CA VAL A 411 35.29 2.43 -11.91
C VAL A 411 34.84 3.66 -12.72
N ASN A 412 35.66 4.10 -13.68
CA ASN A 412 35.24 5.19 -14.56
C ASN A 412 34.04 4.75 -15.40
N TYR A 413 33.02 5.61 -15.47
CA TYR A 413 31.86 5.40 -16.31
C TYR A 413 31.69 6.55 -17.32
N ASP A 414 31.01 6.25 -18.43
CA ASP A 414 30.61 7.20 -19.46
C ASP A 414 29.09 7.44 -19.40
N GLU A 415 28.67 8.70 -19.51
CA GLU A 415 27.26 9.11 -19.52
C GLU A 415 26.85 9.71 -20.88
N LEU A 416 25.58 9.54 -21.27
CA LEU A 416 25.03 10.20 -22.45
C LEU A 416 23.52 10.45 -22.34
N ALA A 417 23.14 11.72 -22.45
CA ALA A 417 21.79 12.11 -22.83
C ALA A 417 21.62 12.02 -24.35
N VAL A 418 20.60 11.29 -24.80
CA VAL A 418 20.27 11.17 -26.23
C VAL A 418 19.12 12.11 -26.62
N ARG A 419 18.33 12.57 -25.64
CA ARG A 419 17.21 13.51 -25.79
C ARG A 419 17.26 14.56 -24.67
N THR A 420 16.38 15.57 -24.68
CA THR A 420 16.43 16.66 -23.67
C THR A 420 16.45 16.02 -22.27
N PRO A 421 17.54 16.17 -21.49
CA PRO A 421 17.59 15.60 -20.16
C PRO A 421 16.49 16.22 -19.30
N GLY A 422 15.86 15.42 -18.42
CA GLY A 422 15.15 15.96 -17.25
C GLY A 422 16.09 16.89 -16.46
N PHE A 423 15.55 17.85 -15.71
CA PHE A 423 16.33 18.94 -15.12
C PHE A 423 17.29 18.45 -14.01
N LEU A 424 17.00 17.30 -13.38
CA LEU A 424 17.76 16.66 -12.32
C LEU A 424 18.34 15.29 -12.70
N ALA A 425 18.04 14.73 -13.88
CA ALA A 425 18.66 13.47 -14.31
C ALA A 425 20.17 13.64 -14.60
N GLN A 426 20.92 12.54 -14.49
CA GLN A 426 22.40 12.47 -14.66
C GLN A 426 23.19 13.14 -13.54
N GLN A 427 22.76 12.94 -12.30
CA GLN A 427 23.51 13.42 -11.15
C GLN A 427 23.61 12.36 -10.08
N ILE A 428 24.68 12.45 -9.31
CA ILE A 428 24.82 11.74 -8.05
C ILE A 428 24.03 12.54 -7.01
N VAL A 429 23.16 11.85 -6.27
CA VAL A 429 22.32 12.41 -5.20
C VAL A 429 22.73 11.75 -3.89
N ASP A 430 22.84 12.54 -2.81
CA ASP A 430 23.16 12.06 -1.47
C ASP A 430 21.88 11.60 -0.74
N ASN A 431 22.00 10.71 0.24
CA ASN A 431 20.90 10.12 1.03
C ASN A 431 20.02 9.10 0.27
N GLY A 432 20.63 8.28 -0.58
CA GLY A 432 20.09 6.98 -0.97
C GLY A 432 20.33 5.91 0.12
N PRO A 433 19.85 4.68 -0.12
CA PRO A 433 19.82 3.63 0.89
C PRO A 433 21.21 3.23 1.39
N THR A 434 22.23 3.28 0.54
CA THR A 434 23.63 2.97 0.88
C THR A 434 24.57 4.19 0.78
N GLY A 435 24.02 5.41 0.77
CA GLY A 435 24.80 6.65 0.67
C GLY A 435 24.40 7.54 -0.50
N SER A 436 25.26 7.70 -1.50
CA SER A 436 25.00 8.46 -2.71
C SER A 436 24.57 7.50 -3.82
N TYR A 437 23.54 7.83 -4.59
CA TYR A 437 23.07 7.03 -5.72
C TYR A 437 23.09 7.83 -7.03
N TYR A 438 22.91 7.17 -8.17
CA TYR A 438 22.81 7.86 -9.47
C TYR A 438 21.37 7.98 -9.94
N HIS A 439 20.90 9.22 -10.05
CA HIS A 439 19.58 9.55 -10.58
C HIS A 439 19.62 9.51 -12.11
N LEU A 440 19.25 8.36 -12.69
CA LEU A 440 19.37 8.05 -14.11
C LEU A 440 18.24 8.68 -14.94
N LEU A 441 17.00 8.66 -14.47
CA LEU A 441 15.84 9.36 -15.05
C LEU A 441 15.18 10.23 -13.98
N ASP A 442 14.70 11.41 -14.39
CA ASP A 442 14.02 12.41 -13.55
C ASP A 442 12.68 12.77 -14.20
N GLY A 443 11.59 12.46 -13.52
CA GLY A 443 10.23 12.45 -14.00
C GLY A 443 9.64 13.84 -14.22
N GLY A 444 9.57 14.20 -15.49
CA GLY A 444 8.53 15.09 -16.00
C GLY A 444 7.95 14.48 -17.28
N GLU A 445 6.74 14.89 -17.68
CA GLU A 445 6.21 14.55 -19.00
C GLU A 445 7.20 15.02 -20.10
N GLY A 446 7.86 14.07 -20.75
CA GLY A 446 8.93 14.36 -21.70
C GLY A 446 9.48 13.11 -22.36
N ASP A 447 10.22 13.28 -23.46
CA ASP A 447 10.89 12.21 -24.19
C ASP A 447 12.39 12.24 -23.86
N ALA A 448 12.72 11.97 -22.59
CA ALA A 448 14.09 11.89 -22.09
C ALA A 448 14.64 10.47 -22.26
N GLY A 449 15.95 10.36 -22.42
CA GLY A 449 16.63 9.07 -22.53
C GLY A 449 18.11 9.19 -22.19
N ASN A 450 18.52 8.42 -21.18
CA ASN A 450 19.83 8.51 -20.53
C ASN A 450 20.49 7.13 -20.49
N TYR A 451 21.82 7.13 -20.50
CA TYR A 451 22.66 5.93 -20.48
C TYR A 451 23.85 6.13 -19.57
N LEU A 452 24.17 5.07 -18.84
CA LEU A 452 25.34 4.95 -17.97
C LEU A 452 26.11 3.70 -18.35
N SER A 453 27.38 3.81 -18.75
CA SER A 453 28.18 2.66 -19.19
C SER A 453 29.48 2.54 -18.43
N PHE A 454 29.80 1.32 -18.03
CA PHE A 454 30.94 0.95 -17.20
C PHE A 454 31.85 0.00 -17.97
N ASP A 455 33.15 0.29 -17.97
CA ASP A 455 34.14 -0.68 -18.44
C ASP A 455 34.16 -1.88 -17.50
N ALA A 456 34.25 -3.09 -18.07
CA ALA A 456 34.51 -4.25 -17.23
C ALA A 456 35.87 -4.08 -16.53
N PRO A 457 35.96 -4.40 -15.23
CA PRO A 457 37.13 -4.09 -14.42
C PRO A 457 38.34 -4.97 -14.76
N SER A 458 38.12 -6.06 -15.51
CA SER A 458 39.16 -6.92 -16.07
C SER A 458 38.78 -7.45 -17.46
N ASP A 459 39.73 -8.07 -18.16
CA ASP A 459 39.51 -8.68 -19.49
C ASP A 459 38.50 -9.84 -19.38
N THR A 460 37.34 -9.65 -20.00
CA THR A 460 36.22 -10.61 -19.99
C THR A 460 36.37 -11.74 -21.01
N THR A 461 37.44 -11.73 -21.83
CA THR A 461 37.68 -12.78 -22.84
C THR A 461 37.68 -14.18 -22.22
N GLY A 462 36.85 -15.07 -22.77
CA GLY A 462 36.74 -16.46 -22.32
C GLY A 462 35.94 -16.67 -21.05
N TRP A 463 35.07 -15.72 -20.69
CA TRP A 463 34.08 -15.89 -19.62
C TRP A 463 33.23 -17.16 -19.82
N GLN A 464 32.80 -17.75 -18.71
CA GLN A 464 31.87 -18.87 -18.62
C GLN A 464 30.64 -18.49 -17.85
N THR A 465 30.80 -17.83 -16.71
CA THR A 465 29.69 -17.29 -15.92
C THR A 465 29.86 -15.79 -15.77
N VAL A 466 28.77 -15.04 -15.91
CA VAL A 466 28.70 -13.62 -15.60
C VAL A 466 27.52 -13.42 -14.67
N GLN A 467 27.72 -12.68 -13.59
CA GLN A 467 26.66 -12.24 -12.71
C GLN A 467 26.76 -10.73 -12.61
N PHE A 468 25.64 -10.06 -12.79
CA PHE A 468 25.51 -8.62 -12.62
C PHE A 468 24.36 -8.36 -11.68
N SER A 469 24.59 -7.53 -10.67
CA SER A 469 23.53 -7.01 -9.81
C SER A 469 23.59 -5.50 -9.71
N MET A 470 22.46 -4.90 -9.39
CA MET A 470 22.38 -3.52 -8.96
C MET A 470 21.16 -3.33 -8.07
N ASP A 471 21.26 -2.34 -7.20
CA ASP A 471 20.11 -1.81 -6.49
C ASP A 471 19.47 -0.73 -7.36
N TYR A 472 18.15 -0.67 -7.33
CA TYR A 472 17.41 0.28 -8.13
C TYR A 472 16.12 0.69 -7.45
N ARG A 473 15.71 1.93 -7.71
CA ARG A 473 14.38 2.43 -7.39
C ARG A 473 13.77 2.95 -8.67
N ALA A 474 12.54 2.54 -8.93
CA ALA A 474 11.73 3.09 -10.00
C ALA A 474 10.50 3.76 -9.39
N ASP A 475 10.22 4.99 -9.79
CA ASP A 475 9.02 5.71 -9.37
C ASP A 475 8.35 6.34 -10.60
N ARG A 476 7.05 6.60 -10.51
CA ARG A 476 6.23 7.21 -11.56
C ARG A 476 6.35 6.48 -12.89
N ILE A 477 6.37 5.15 -12.90
CA ILE A 477 6.84 4.27 -13.99
C ILE A 477 6.00 4.26 -15.28
N ALA A 478 5.10 5.23 -15.50
CA ALA A 478 4.23 5.32 -16.69
C ALA A 478 4.99 5.47 -18.04
N ALA A 479 6.31 5.61 -17.99
CA ALA A 479 7.27 5.66 -19.09
C ALA A 479 7.45 4.36 -19.87
N ASP A 480 8.35 4.38 -20.87
CA ASP A 480 8.75 3.19 -21.63
C ASP A 480 9.57 2.16 -20.84
N GLY A 481 10.36 2.59 -19.85
CA GLY A 481 11.12 1.70 -18.97
C GLY A 481 12.65 1.78 -19.14
N TRP A 482 13.34 0.71 -18.79
CA TRP A 482 14.80 0.66 -18.61
C TRP A 482 15.42 -0.70 -18.96
N HIS A 483 16.74 -0.78 -19.06
CA HIS A 483 17.42 -2.02 -19.44
C HIS A 483 18.85 -2.13 -18.90
N ILE A 484 19.34 -3.37 -18.87
CA ILE A 484 20.73 -3.76 -18.61
C ILE A 484 21.31 -4.35 -19.90
N GLY A 485 22.51 -3.93 -20.30
CA GLY A 485 23.17 -4.37 -21.54
C GLY A 485 24.62 -4.81 -21.35
N PHE A 486 24.95 -5.99 -21.86
CA PHE A 486 26.32 -6.52 -21.96
C PHE A 486 26.86 -6.28 -23.37
N LEU A 487 27.57 -5.17 -23.54
CA LEU A 487 27.93 -4.61 -24.85
C LEU A 487 29.27 -5.14 -25.36
N ASP A 488 29.27 -5.75 -26.55
CA ASP A 488 30.47 -6.23 -27.23
C ASP A 488 31.45 -5.10 -27.59
N ILE A 489 32.60 -5.10 -26.94
CA ILE A 489 33.67 -4.12 -27.13
C ILE A 489 34.24 -4.14 -28.57
N PRO A 490 34.50 -5.31 -29.20
CA PRO A 490 34.95 -5.37 -30.59
C PRO A 490 33.99 -4.70 -31.59
N THR A 491 32.68 -4.78 -31.33
CA THR A 491 31.63 -4.19 -32.19
C THR A 491 31.44 -2.71 -31.93
N HIS A 492 31.33 -2.30 -30.66
CA HIS A 492 30.93 -0.94 -30.29
C HIS A 492 32.08 -0.01 -29.90
N GLY A 493 33.28 -0.58 -29.71
CA GLY A 493 34.47 0.14 -29.27
C GLY A 493 34.72 -0.02 -27.77
N PRO A 494 35.92 0.34 -27.30
CA PRO A 494 36.38 0.06 -25.95
C PRO A 494 35.90 1.07 -24.89
N THR A 495 35.19 2.14 -25.26
CA THR A 495 34.72 3.21 -24.35
C THR A 495 33.48 3.89 -24.95
N GLY A 496 32.72 4.64 -24.15
CA GLY A 496 31.62 5.52 -24.56
C GLY A 496 30.25 5.03 -24.10
N THR A 497 29.16 5.49 -24.71
CA THR A 497 27.82 4.92 -24.55
C THR A 497 27.29 4.51 -25.93
N VAL A 498 26.46 3.47 -25.96
CA VAL A 498 25.84 2.96 -27.20
C VAL A 498 24.34 3.14 -27.09
N ARG A 499 23.76 3.92 -28.01
CA ARG A 499 22.30 4.04 -28.10
C ARG A 499 21.71 2.72 -28.62
N ALA A 500 20.76 2.16 -27.89
CA ALA A 500 19.98 1.02 -28.38
C ALA A 500 19.19 1.41 -29.64
N GLY A 501 19.02 0.47 -30.58
CA GLY A 501 18.37 0.73 -31.88
C GLY A 501 19.25 1.41 -32.96
N ALA A 502 20.49 1.81 -32.64
CA ALA A 502 21.46 2.30 -33.62
C ALA A 502 21.77 1.23 -34.69
N GLY A 503 21.44 1.50 -35.95
CA GLY A 503 21.62 0.54 -37.07
C GLY A 503 20.35 0.22 -37.87
N GLY A 504 19.19 0.74 -37.46
CA GLY A 504 17.94 0.66 -38.23
C GLY A 504 16.79 -0.10 -37.56
N PHE A 505 16.84 -0.30 -36.24
CA PHE A 505 15.86 -1.07 -35.46
C PHE A 505 14.71 -0.23 -34.85
N GLY A 506 14.67 1.09 -35.08
CA GLY A 506 13.67 1.99 -34.51
C GLY A 506 14.10 2.57 -33.15
N ASP A 507 13.21 3.34 -32.51
CA ASP A 507 13.40 3.87 -31.15
C ASP A 507 12.97 2.77 -30.16
N VAL A 508 13.94 1.98 -29.66
CA VAL A 508 13.77 0.79 -28.80
C VAL A 508 14.78 0.82 -27.65
N GLU A 509 14.98 2.00 -27.09
CA GLU A 509 16.00 2.26 -26.08
C GLU A 509 15.80 1.44 -24.81
N GLU A 510 14.57 1.36 -24.32
CA GLU A 510 14.13 0.60 -23.14
C GLU A 510 14.28 -0.93 -23.26
N ARG A 511 14.54 -1.42 -24.48
CA ARG A 511 14.66 -2.87 -24.75
C ARG A 511 16.08 -3.37 -24.73
N GLY A 512 17.09 -2.48 -24.63
CA GLY A 512 18.48 -2.89 -24.72
C GLY A 512 18.83 -3.61 -26.03
N MET A 513 18.19 -3.24 -27.15
CA MET A 513 18.42 -3.90 -28.44
C MET A 513 19.73 -3.44 -29.10
N TYR A 514 20.74 -4.28 -29.01
CA TYR A 514 22.08 -4.04 -29.52
C TYR A 514 22.53 -5.11 -30.53
N SER A 515 23.44 -4.72 -31.43
CA SER A 515 24.08 -5.68 -32.35
C SER A 515 25.22 -6.41 -31.65
N ASN A 516 25.29 -7.73 -31.86
CA ASN A 516 26.29 -8.63 -31.25
C ASN A 516 26.42 -8.55 -29.71
N SER A 517 25.39 -8.09 -29.01
CA SER A 517 25.41 -7.88 -27.56
C SER A 517 24.15 -8.49 -26.94
N ILE A 518 24.19 -8.75 -25.64
CA ILE A 518 23.04 -9.24 -24.85
C ILE A 518 22.40 -8.04 -24.14
N GLY A 519 21.08 -8.00 -24.06
CA GLY A 519 20.35 -7.02 -23.27
C GLY A 519 19.11 -7.61 -22.61
N VAL A 520 18.81 -7.15 -21.40
CA VAL A 520 17.58 -7.46 -20.65
C VAL A 520 16.85 -6.13 -20.47
N GLY A 521 15.65 -6.00 -21.03
CA GLY A 521 14.85 -4.78 -20.96
C GLY A 521 13.61 -4.98 -20.12
N PHE A 522 13.34 -4.05 -19.22
CA PHE A 522 12.23 -3.96 -18.28
C PHE A 522 11.35 -2.79 -18.70
N ARG A 523 10.24 -3.08 -19.38
CA ARG A 523 9.33 -2.04 -19.89
C ARG A 523 8.20 -1.81 -18.92
N THR A 524 7.78 -0.57 -18.82
CA THR A 524 6.71 -0.15 -17.91
C THR A 524 5.53 0.53 -18.64
N PHE A 525 5.66 0.78 -19.95
CA PHE A 525 4.59 1.35 -20.78
C PHE A 525 3.58 0.27 -21.20
N ASN A 526 2.30 0.49 -20.85
CA ASN A 526 1.20 -0.43 -21.16
C ASN A 526 1.38 -1.82 -20.50
N GLY A 527 1.78 -1.80 -19.22
CA GLY A 527 2.07 -2.97 -18.39
C GLY A 527 3.58 -3.24 -18.25
N THR A 528 3.95 -3.91 -17.16
CA THR A 528 5.32 -4.33 -16.83
C THR A 528 5.71 -5.57 -17.64
N ASN A 529 6.56 -5.39 -18.65
CA ASN A 529 6.97 -6.47 -19.56
C ASN A 529 8.48 -6.51 -19.76
N ALA A 530 9.10 -7.61 -19.37
CA ALA A 530 10.51 -7.86 -19.55
C ALA A 530 10.79 -8.58 -20.89
N THR A 531 11.97 -8.34 -21.48
CA THR A 531 12.44 -9.05 -22.68
C THR A 531 13.95 -9.29 -22.66
N VAL A 532 14.36 -10.44 -23.17
CA VAL A 532 15.76 -10.75 -23.47
C VAL A 532 16.06 -10.48 -24.94
N ASN A 533 17.23 -9.90 -25.21
CA ASN A 533 17.65 -9.48 -26.52
C ASN A 533 19.07 -9.96 -26.82
N TYR A 534 19.27 -10.58 -27.98
CA TYR A 534 20.60 -10.89 -28.50
C TYR A 534 20.70 -10.61 -29.99
N ASN A 535 21.72 -9.83 -30.37
CA ASN A 535 22.00 -9.47 -31.76
C ASN A 535 20.79 -8.87 -32.53
N GLY A 536 19.97 -8.09 -31.82
CA GLY A 536 18.77 -7.45 -32.34
C GLY A 536 17.55 -8.37 -32.52
N ASN A 537 17.61 -9.62 -32.03
CA ASN A 537 16.43 -10.47 -31.87
C ASN A 537 15.93 -10.34 -30.43
N GLN A 538 14.60 -10.24 -30.27
CA GLN A 538 13.92 -10.09 -28.98
C GLN A 538 13.14 -11.37 -28.65
N SER A 539 13.04 -11.71 -27.37
CA SER A 539 12.15 -12.74 -26.82
C SER A 539 10.66 -12.38 -26.98
N GLY A 540 9.78 -13.27 -26.54
CA GLY A 540 8.41 -12.87 -26.18
C GLY A 540 8.43 -11.97 -24.94
N ASP A 541 7.31 -11.30 -24.69
CA ASP A 541 7.09 -10.49 -23.50
C ASP A 541 6.85 -11.44 -22.31
N VAL A 542 7.53 -11.19 -21.19
CA VAL A 542 7.29 -11.87 -19.92
C VAL A 542 6.85 -10.81 -18.92
N SER A 543 5.70 -11.01 -18.27
CA SER A 543 5.23 -10.11 -17.24
C SER A 543 6.15 -10.16 -16.04
N TYR A 544 6.30 -9.04 -15.34
CA TYR A 544 7.01 -8.97 -14.07
C TYR A 544 6.32 -7.94 -13.18
N GLU A 545 6.61 -7.92 -11.90
CA GLU A 545 6.09 -6.95 -10.96
C GLU A 545 7.17 -5.91 -10.67
N GLN A 546 6.80 -4.64 -10.75
CA GLN A 546 7.70 -3.54 -10.49
C GLN A 546 7.28 -2.88 -9.18
N GLN A 547 8.12 -2.96 -8.16
CA GLN A 547 7.96 -2.10 -6.99
C GLN A 547 8.13 -0.64 -7.42
N GLU A 548 7.17 0.19 -7.00
CA GLU A 548 7.22 1.63 -7.16
C GLU A 548 7.65 2.26 -5.84
N VAL A 549 8.46 3.32 -5.90
CA VAL A 549 8.93 4.12 -4.75
C VAL A 549 10.00 3.45 -3.88
N ASP A 550 9.86 2.16 -3.59
CA ASP A 550 10.81 1.44 -2.76
C ASP A 550 12.05 0.99 -3.53
N TRP A 551 13.14 0.78 -2.80
CA TRP A 551 14.37 0.23 -3.34
C TRP A 551 14.31 -1.29 -3.33
N GLY A 552 14.62 -1.89 -4.47
CA GLY A 552 14.86 -3.32 -4.59
C GLY A 552 16.15 -3.58 -5.36
N SER A 553 16.42 -4.85 -5.65
CA SER A 553 17.57 -5.23 -6.44
C SER A 553 17.19 -6.01 -7.69
N VAL A 554 18.09 -6.04 -8.66
CA VAL A 554 17.99 -6.90 -9.83
C VAL A 554 19.26 -7.68 -10.00
N GLU A 555 19.13 -8.97 -10.31
CA GLU A 555 20.23 -9.84 -10.67
C GLU A 555 20.06 -10.38 -12.09
N VAL A 556 21.13 -10.36 -12.88
CA VAL A 556 21.20 -11.00 -14.19
C VAL A 556 22.40 -11.94 -14.25
N ASN A 557 22.11 -13.22 -14.43
CA ASN A 557 23.09 -14.30 -14.53
C ASN A 557 23.17 -14.84 -15.97
N LEU A 558 24.39 -14.92 -16.50
CA LEU A 558 24.69 -15.52 -17.80
C LEU A 558 25.60 -16.73 -17.61
N GLN A 559 25.19 -17.90 -18.08
CA GLN A 559 25.99 -19.11 -18.04
C GLN A 559 26.21 -19.67 -19.43
N LYS A 560 27.47 -19.77 -19.85
CA LYS A 560 27.88 -20.31 -21.14
C LYS A 560 27.96 -21.82 -21.08
N THR A 561 27.30 -22.48 -22.02
CA THR A 561 27.32 -23.93 -22.20
C THR A 561 28.54 -24.40 -22.99
N ASP A 562 28.82 -25.70 -22.94
CA ASP A 562 29.87 -26.36 -23.74
C ASP A 562 29.70 -26.16 -25.27
N SER A 563 28.48 -25.93 -25.76
CA SER A 563 28.19 -25.64 -27.16
C SER A 563 28.47 -24.20 -27.56
N GLY A 564 28.64 -23.30 -26.58
CA GLY A 564 28.79 -21.86 -26.78
C GLY A 564 27.47 -21.07 -26.75
N ASP A 565 26.35 -21.74 -26.46
CA ASP A 565 25.07 -21.11 -26.16
C ASP A 565 25.10 -20.55 -24.72
N VAL A 566 24.24 -19.58 -24.41
CA VAL A 566 24.18 -18.95 -23.08
C VAL A 566 22.79 -19.13 -22.48
N LEU A 567 22.72 -19.58 -21.25
CA LEU A 567 21.52 -19.54 -20.42
C LEU A 567 21.52 -18.21 -19.67
N LEU A 568 20.40 -17.48 -19.74
CA LEU A 568 20.21 -16.22 -19.04
C LEU A 568 19.12 -16.38 -17.98
N ASN A 569 19.46 -16.04 -16.74
CA ASN A 569 18.49 -15.81 -15.67
C ASN A 569 18.41 -14.31 -15.36
N ALA A 570 17.22 -13.84 -15.03
CA ALA A 570 17.03 -12.51 -14.47
C ALA A 570 16.00 -12.59 -13.34
N THR A 571 16.35 -12.05 -12.18
CA THR A 571 15.53 -12.08 -10.97
C THR A 571 15.44 -10.68 -10.40
N LEU A 572 14.24 -10.26 -10.02
CA LEU A 572 13.98 -9.02 -9.29
C LEU A 572 13.75 -9.36 -7.83
N PHE A 573 14.38 -8.60 -6.94
CA PHE A 573 14.29 -8.79 -5.51
C PHE A 573 13.55 -7.60 -4.91
N PRO A 574 12.59 -7.86 -4.01
CA PRO A 574 11.78 -6.80 -3.39
C PRO A 574 12.57 -5.94 -2.40
N GLU A 575 13.77 -6.39 -2.02
CA GLU A 575 14.63 -5.74 -1.04
C GLU A 575 16.04 -5.54 -1.63
N LEU A 576 16.81 -4.66 -0.98
CA LEU A 576 18.20 -4.37 -1.32
C LEU A 576 19.09 -5.60 -1.14
N GLY A 577 20.25 -5.62 -1.79
CA GLY A 577 21.24 -6.69 -1.58
C GLY A 577 20.84 -8.07 -2.13
N LEU A 578 19.86 -8.16 -3.03
CA LEU A 578 19.25 -9.41 -3.50
C LEU A 578 18.46 -10.20 -2.43
N LEU A 579 17.79 -9.49 -1.52
CA LEU A 579 17.06 -10.07 -0.40
C LEU A 579 15.54 -10.16 -0.68
N GLY A 580 14.83 -10.87 0.19
CA GLY A 580 13.42 -11.21 0.04
C GLY A 580 13.14 -12.25 -1.05
N THR A 581 11.85 -12.60 -1.22
CA THR A 581 11.42 -13.59 -2.22
C THR A 581 11.60 -13.05 -3.63
N GLY A 582 12.66 -13.48 -4.31
CA GLY A 582 13.02 -13.00 -5.63
C GLY A 582 12.05 -13.45 -6.73
N GLN A 583 11.43 -12.50 -7.43
CA GLN A 583 10.64 -12.77 -8.63
C GLN A 583 11.54 -13.16 -9.80
N GLN A 584 11.49 -14.42 -10.21
CA GLN A 584 12.27 -14.91 -11.34
C GLN A 584 11.62 -14.53 -12.69
N VAL A 585 12.08 -13.43 -13.27
CA VAL A 585 11.56 -12.88 -14.55
C VAL A 585 11.99 -13.71 -15.76
N PHE A 586 13.21 -14.23 -15.75
CA PHE A 586 13.69 -15.17 -16.76
C PHE A 586 14.40 -16.33 -16.07
N ASN A 587 13.98 -17.55 -16.40
CA ASN A 587 14.64 -18.78 -15.97
C ASN A 587 15.22 -19.52 -17.19
N ASN A 588 16.53 -19.74 -17.17
CA ASN A 588 17.32 -20.47 -18.15
C ASN A 588 17.01 -20.11 -19.62
N TYR A 589 16.81 -18.82 -19.88
CA TYR A 589 16.48 -18.36 -21.23
C TYR A 589 17.64 -18.62 -22.18
N LEU A 590 17.42 -19.53 -23.14
CA LEU A 590 18.47 -19.98 -24.06
C LEU A 590 18.75 -18.96 -25.17
N LEU A 591 19.98 -18.46 -25.19
CA LEU A 591 20.56 -17.67 -26.27
C LEU A 591 21.49 -18.54 -27.11
N GLU A 592 21.07 -18.85 -28.33
CA GLU A 592 21.84 -19.68 -29.26
C GLU A 592 22.97 -18.90 -29.95
N ASP A 593 24.09 -19.57 -30.20
CA ASP A 593 25.22 -19.06 -30.99
C ASP A 593 25.76 -17.70 -30.48
N VAL A 594 25.94 -17.56 -29.16
CA VAL A 594 26.46 -16.31 -28.56
C VAL A 594 27.94 -16.11 -28.87
N ALA A 595 28.26 -15.02 -29.57
CA ALA A 595 29.61 -14.65 -30.00
C ALA A 595 30.25 -13.56 -29.12
N LEU A 596 29.58 -13.16 -28.03
CA LEU A 596 30.05 -12.17 -27.07
C LEU A 596 31.24 -12.75 -26.28
N GLU A 597 32.40 -12.11 -26.38
CA GLU A 597 33.63 -12.55 -25.70
C GLU A 597 34.26 -11.45 -24.84
N GLU A 598 34.26 -10.21 -25.30
CA GLU A 598 34.85 -9.07 -24.60
C GLU A 598 33.76 -7.99 -24.50
N PHE A 599 33.23 -7.77 -23.30
CA PHE A 599 32.08 -6.91 -23.07
C PHE A 599 32.29 -5.89 -21.96
N ARG A 600 31.35 -4.94 -21.90
CA ARG A 600 31.18 -3.93 -20.85
C ARG A 600 29.71 -3.86 -20.43
N VAL A 601 29.40 -3.23 -19.30
CA VAL A 601 28.02 -3.10 -18.83
C VAL A 601 27.47 -1.72 -19.16
N GLN A 602 26.19 -1.65 -19.51
CA GLN A 602 25.50 -0.38 -19.72
C GLN A 602 24.06 -0.47 -19.23
N ILE A 603 23.68 0.51 -18.42
CA ILE A 603 22.31 0.75 -17.97
C ILE A 603 21.73 1.89 -18.80
N GLY A 604 20.46 1.82 -19.14
CA GLY A 604 19.77 2.93 -19.77
C GLY A 604 18.27 2.90 -19.54
N GLY A 605 17.62 4.02 -19.81
CA GLY A 605 16.18 4.13 -19.71
C GLY A 605 15.61 5.23 -20.59
N ARG A 606 14.29 5.18 -20.81
CA ARG A 606 13.56 6.15 -21.62
C ARG A 606 12.21 6.46 -21.01
N THR A 607 11.86 7.75 -20.95
CA THR A 607 10.58 8.20 -20.41
C THR A 607 9.43 8.17 -21.43
N GLY A 608 9.73 8.23 -22.74
CA GLY A 608 8.74 7.92 -23.79
C GLY A 608 7.63 8.95 -24.03
N GLY A 609 7.66 10.08 -23.33
CA GLY A 609 6.57 11.05 -23.30
C GLY A 609 5.70 10.98 -22.04
N ALA A 610 5.94 10.02 -21.15
CA ALA A 610 5.37 9.96 -19.81
C ALA A 610 6.46 10.22 -18.75
N SER A 611 6.14 10.14 -17.47
CA SER A 611 7.11 10.26 -16.37
C SER A 611 7.74 8.91 -16.06
N MET A 612 8.97 8.93 -15.53
CA MET A 612 9.58 7.87 -14.72
C MET A 612 10.81 8.46 -14.06
N ASP A 613 10.95 8.18 -12.77
CA ASP A 613 12.22 8.25 -12.08
C ASP A 613 12.87 6.89 -12.11
N LEU A 614 14.18 6.90 -12.30
CA LEU A 614 14.98 5.69 -12.21
C LEU A 614 16.27 6.05 -11.52
N ASP A 615 16.47 5.39 -10.39
CA ASP A 615 17.65 5.50 -9.55
C ASP A 615 18.37 4.18 -9.55
N VAL A 616 19.69 4.24 -9.58
CA VAL A 616 20.53 3.04 -9.54
C VAL A 616 21.64 3.25 -8.54
N ASP A 617 21.95 2.18 -7.83
CA ASP A 617 23.04 2.10 -6.86
C ASP A 617 23.69 0.71 -6.84
N ASN A 618 24.84 0.58 -6.19
CA ASN A 618 25.56 -0.68 -5.94
C ASN A 618 25.66 -1.63 -7.15
N LEU A 619 26.14 -1.11 -8.28
CA LEU A 619 26.33 -1.93 -9.47
C LEU A 619 27.54 -2.86 -9.26
N VAL A 620 27.32 -4.16 -9.24
CA VAL A 620 28.34 -5.20 -9.06
C VAL A 620 28.43 -6.07 -10.31
N LEU A 621 29.66 -6.41 -10.71
CA LEU A 621 29.91 -7.32 -11.84
C LEU A 621 30.94 -8.39 -11.49
N ASN A 622 30.50 -9.63 -11.67
CA ASN A 622 31.30 -10.84 -11.53
C ASN A 622 31.46 -11.54 -12.86
N VAL A 623 32.71 -11.88 -13.20
CA VAL A 623 33.05 -12.56 -14.46
C VAL A 623 34.00 -13.70 -14.17
N PHE A 624 33.48 -14.92 -14.30
CA PHE A 624 34.21 -16.15 -14.03
C PHE A 624 34.67 -16.80 -15.33
N LYS A 625 35.92 -17.25 -15.38
CA LYS A 625 36.46 -18.06 -16.48
C LYS A 625 36.44 -19.53 -16.07
N ALA A 626 36.61 -20.43 -17.05
CA ALA A 626 36.60 -21.87 -16.78
C ALA A 626 37.59 -22.27 -15.67
N GLY A 627 37.07 -22.71 -14.52
CA GLY A 627 37.82 -23.13 -13.32
C GLY A 627 38.22 -22.00 -12.36
N GLU A 628 37.61 -20.81 -12.46
CA GLU A 628 37.67 -19.73 -11.45
C GLU A 628 36.27 -19.60 -10.81
N GLY A 629 36.15 -19.61 -9.47
CA GLY A 629 34.86 -19.51 -8.75
C GLY A 629 34.15 -20.84 -8.45
N ASP A 630 34.92 -21.93 -8.36
CA ASP A 630 34.53 -23.31 -8.01
C ASP A 630 35.78 -23.90 -7.34
N SER A 631 35.92 -23.64 -6.04
CA SER A 631 37.17 -23.72 -5.27
C SER A 631 37.59 -25.15 -5.01
N ASP A 632 36.65 -26.08 -4.94
CA ASP A 632 36.89 -27.51 -4.83
C ASP A 632 36.79 -28.28 -6.17
N GLY A 633 36.22 -27.67 -7.21
CA GLY A 633 36.18 -28.19 -8.57
C GLY A 633 35.10 -29.25 -8.78
N ASP A 634 34.03 -29.23 -7.99
CA ASP A 634 32.97 -30.24 -7.99
C ASP A 634 31.82 -29.91 -8.97
N GLY A 635 31.78 -28.66 -9.45
CA GLY A 635 30.81 -28.16 -10.42
C GLY A 635 29.66 -27.37 -9.81
N LEU A 636 29.62 -27.20 -8.49
CA LEU A 636 28.91 -26.12 -7.82
C LEU A 636 29.78 -24.85 -7.89
N ALA A 637 29.13 -23.69 -7.90
CA ALA A 637 29.85 -22.42 -7.92
C ALA A 637 30.00 -21.90 -6.49
N ASP A 638 31.17 -21.36 -6.16
CA ASP A 638 31.48 -20.86 -4.82
C ASP A 638 30.41 -19.87 -4.30
N LEU A 639 29.84 -19.06 -5.20
CA LEU A 639 28.80 -18.10 -4.87
C LEU A 639 27.45 -18.75 -4.57
N TRP A 640 27.09 -19.82 -5.30
CA TRP A 640 25.85 -20.56 -5.04
C TRP A 640 25.96 -21.30 -3.72
N GLU A 641 27.10 -21.93 -3.47
CA GLU A 641 27.36 -22.61 -2.20
C GLU A 641 27.32 -21.63 -1.03
N LYS A 642 27.96 -20.46 -1.14
CA LYS A 642 27.88 -19.42 -0.12
C LYS A 642 26.47 -18.91 0.12
N LYS A 643 25.66 -18.71 -0.93
CA LYS A 643 24.28 -18.23 -0.80
C LYS A 643 23.45 -19.12 0.13
N PHE A 644 23.73 -20.42 0.14
CA PHE A 644 23.01 -21.41 0.92
C PHE A 644 23.84 -21.98 2.08
N ASP A 645 24.86 -21.24 2.53
CA ASP A 645 25.74 -21.61 3.64
C ASP A 645 26.46 -22.98 3.49
N LEU A 646 26.70 -23.41 2.25
CA LEU A 646 27.47 -24.57 1.89
C LEU A 646 28.97 -24.24 1.75
N SER A 647 29.82 -25.23 1.98
CA SER A 647 31.28 -25.05 1.98
C SER A 647 31.90 -25.12 0.58
N THR A 648 32.26 -23.94 0.03
CA THR A 648 33.05 -23.76 -1.23
C THR A 648 34.34 -24.57 -1.40
N ASP A 649 34.91 -25.08 -0.30
CA ASP A 649 36.18 -25.83 -0.29
C ASP A 649 35.96 -27.36 -0.11
N ASP A 650 34.72 -27.86 -0.19
CA ASP A 650 34.35 -29.25 0.11
C ASP A 650 33.41 -29.89 -0.92
N ASP A 651 34.02 -30.67 -1.82
CA ASP A 651 33.40 -31.39 -2.95
C ASP A 651 32.45 -32.54 -2.57
N GLY A 652 31.83 -32.47 -1.38
CA GLY A 652 31.11 -33.55 -0.73
C GLY A 652 32.02 -34.60 -0.07
N SER A 653 33.34 -34.37 0.01
CA SER A 653 34.29 -35.37 0.54
C SER A 653 34.45 -35.35 2.06
N VAL A 654 34.18 -34.22 2.71
CA VAL A 654 34.15 -34.06 4.17
C VAL A 654 32.71 -34.14 4.67
N ASP A 655 31.82 -33.30 4.15
CA ASP A 655 30.38 -33.34 4.39
C ASP A 655 29.64 -33.58 3.06
N PRO A 656 28.95 -34.72 2.91
CA PRO A 656 28.19 -35.01 1.70
C PRO A 656 27.19 -33.93 1.29
N ASN A 657 26.71 -33.10 2.22
CA ASN A 657 25.72 -32.05 1.94
C ASN A 657 26.30 -30.86 1.16
N ASN A 658 27.63 -30.67 1.16
CA ASN A 658 28.26 -29.56 0.45
C ASN A 658 28.44 -29.85 -1.05
N GLY A 659 28.57 -31.13 -1.43
CA GLY A 659 28.83 -31.48 -2.83
C GLY A 659 27.57 -31.54 -3.70
N PRO A 660 27.69 -31.69 -5.03
CA PRO A 660 26.57 -31.65 -5.98
C PRO A 660 25.54 -32.77 -5.80
N ASP A 661 25.92 -33.86 -5.13
CA ASP A 661 25.04 -34.99 -4.79
C ASP A 661 24.45 -34.87 -3.36
N GLY A 662 24.71 -33.74 -2.66
CA GLY A 662 24.20 -33.44 -1.32
C GLY A 662 22.71 -33.09 -1.34
N ASP A 663 22.03 -33.33 -0.21
CA ASP A 663 20.58 -33.15 0.01
C ASP A 663 20.43 -32.60 1.45
N PRO A 664 20.70 -31.29 1.67
CA PRO A 664 20.85 -30.74 3.01
C PRO A 664 19.55 -30.67 3.82
N ASP A 665 18.41 -30.34 3.20
CA ASP A 665 17.10 -30.27 3.84
C ASP A 665 16.34 -31.62 3.86
N GLY A 666 16.74 -32.58 3.02
CA GLY A 666 16.21 -33.94 3.03
C GLY A 666 14.87 -34.09 2.30
N ASP A 667 14.55 -33.19 1.38
CA ASP A 667 13.36 -33.23 0.53
C ASP A 667 13.46 -34.33 -0.56
N GLY A 668 14.69 -34.75 -0.89
CA GLY A 668 15.03 -35.76 -1.89
C GLY A 668 15.53 -35.23 -3.23
N LEU A 669 15.71 -33.93 -3.38
CA LEU A 669 16.52 -33.31 -4.42
C LEU A 669 18.00 -33.34 -4.04
N THR A 670 18.83 -32.87 -4.96
CA THR A 670 20.26 -32.69 -4.68
C THR A 670 20.63 -31.27 -5.03
N ASN A 671 21.70 -30.72 -4.48
CA ASN A 671 22.24 -29.40 -4.80
C ASN A 671 22.22 -29.09 -6.32
N LEU A 672 22.64 -30.05 -7.15
CA LEU A 672 22.65 -29.88 -8.61
C LEU A 672 21.24 -29.87 -9.25
N GLN A 673 20.30 -30.61 -8.67
CA GLN A 673 18.89 -30.62 -9.08
C GLN A 673 18.19 -29.33 -8.64
N GLU A 674 18.46 -28.82 -7.44
CA GLU A 674 17.89 -27.55 -6.94
C GLU A 674 18.35 -26.37 -7.78
N ILE A 675 19.64 -26.31 -8.15
CA ILE A 675 20.12 -25.33 -9.14
C ILE A 675 19.30 -25.36 -10.44
N THR A 676 18.88 -26.56 -10.86
CA THR A 676 18.13 -26.75 -12.12
C THR A 676 16.66 -26.36 -11.96
N LEU A 677 16.08 -26.60 -10.79
CA LEU A 677 14.67 -26.34 -10.48
C LEU A 677 14.42 -24.93 -9.95
N GLY A 678 15.46 -24.23 -9.49
CA GLY A 678 15.34 -22.90 -8.89
C GLY A 678 14.96 -22.92 -7.40
N THR A 679 14.99 -24.11 -6.79
CA THR A 679 14.61 -24.35 -5.40
C THR A 679 15.79 -24.15 -4.46
N SER A 680 15.51 -24.02 -3.17
CA SER A 680 16.50 -23.90 -2.11
C SER A 680 17.07 -25.29 -1.75
N PRO A 681 18.39 -25.45 -1.55
CA PRO A 681 18.99 -26.67 -1.01
C PRO A 681 18.91 -26.79 0.52
N VAL A 682 18.34 -25.80 1.20
CA VAL A 682 18.25 -25.75 2.67
C VAL A 682 16.83 -25.52 3.17
N ASP A 683 15.85 -25.48 2.26
CA ASP A 683 14.44 -25.30 2.54
C ASP A 683 13.65 -26.35 1.77
N ASP A 684 12.89 -27.18 2.50
CA ASP A 684 12.29 -28.38 1.92
C ASP A 684 10.94 -28.15 1.23
N ASP A 685 10.48 -26.88 1.17
CA ASP A 685 9.23 -26.38 0.60
C ASP A 685 9.44 -24.90 0.16
N SER A 686 10.02 -24.71 -1.03
CA SER A 686 10.53 -23.41 -1.50
C SER A 686 9.44 -22.37 -1.81
N ASP A 687 8.20 -22.77 -2.05
CA ASP A 687 7.05 -21.89 -2.29
C ASP A 687 5.99 -21.89 -1.18
N ASN A 688 6.20 -22.67 -0.12
CA ASN A 688 5.39 -22.70 1.11
C ASN A 688 3.92 -23.07 0.89
N ASP A 689 3.67 -23.94 -0.08
CA ASP A 689 2.33 -24.43 -0.42
C ASP A 689 1.93 -25.68 0.39
N GLY A 690 2.90 -26.27 1.10
CA GLY A 690 2.76 -27.48 1.90
C GLY A 690 3.11 -28.78 1.16
N ALA A 691 3.46 -28.72 -0.12
CA ALA A 691 4.19 -29.74 -0.83
C ALA A 691 5.69 -29.64 -0.46
N LYS A 692 6.54 -30.37 -1.16
CA LYS A 692 7.98 -30.41 -0.89
C LYS A 692 8.65 -30.43 -2.23
N ASP A 693 9.70 -29.66 -2.44
CA ASP A 693 10.29 -29.50 -3.77
C ASP A 693 10.59 -30.86 -4.46
N GLY A 694 11.10 -31.83 -3.71
CA GLY A 694 11.40 -33.18 -4.19
C GLY A 694 10.21 -34.05 -4.61
N VAL A 695 8.98 -33.68 -4.26
CA VAL A 695 7.76 -34.34 -4.78
C VAL A 695 7.21 -33.65 -6.03
N GLU A 696 7.72 -32.47 -6.37
CA GLU A 696 7.19 -31.56 -7.39
C GLU A 696 8.16 -31.46 -8.56
N ASP A 697 7.82 -32.12 -9.67
CA ASP A 697 8.75 -32.30 -10.77
C ASP A 697 8.46 -31.44 -12.00
N GLY A 698 7.53 -30.48 -11.88
CA GLY A 698 7.08 -29.61 -12.98
C GLY A 698 6.56 -30.38 -14.19
N GLY A 699 6.05 -31.59 -13.97
CA GLY A 699 5.63 -32.52 -15.00
C GLY A 699 4.29 -32.16 -15.66
N GLY A 700 3.50 -31.28 -15.01
CA GLY A 700 2.15 -30.87 -15.40
C GLY A 700 1.15 -32.03 -15.41
N THR A 701 1.36 -33.04 -14.56
CA THR A 701 0.50 -34.23 -14.48
C THR A 701 0.71 -34.96 -13.17
N PHE A 702 -0.36 -35.12 -12.39
CA PHE A 702 -0.34 -35.92 -11.19
C PHE A 702 -0.07 -37.40 -11.46
N VAL A 703 0.99 -37.93 -10.84
CA VAL A 703 1.33 -39.35 -10.88
C VAL A 703 1.13 -40.03 -9.52
N SER A 704 1.52 -39.35 -8.44
CA SER A 704 1.41 -39.80 -7.05
C SER A 704 1.86 -38.71 -6.08
N LEU A 705 1.62 -38.86 -4.77
CA LEU A 705 2.13 -37.97 -3.71
C LEU A 705 3.68 -37.88 -3.57
N SER A 706 4.44 -38.54 -4.43
CA SER A 706 5.90 -38.40 -4.50
C SER A 706 6.37 -37.93 -5.88
N LYS A 707 5.43 -37.41 -6.68
CA LYS A 707 5.55 -36.95 -8.05
C LYS A 707 4.21 -36.33 -8.45
N THR A 708 3.91 -35.17 -7.86
CA THR A 708 2.66 -34.41 -8.01
C THR A 708 2.56 -33.79 -9.40
N GLY A 709 3.69 -33.52 -10.07
CA GLY A 709 3.69 -32.84 -11.37
C GLY A 709 3.59 -31.32 -11.26
N THR A 710 3.37 -30.80 -10.05
CA THR A 710 3.29 -29.39 -9.69
C THR A 710 4.67 -28.73 -9.73
N SER A 711 4.69 -27.41 -9.65
CA SER A 711 5.90 -26.60 -9.73
C SER A 711 6.44 -26.31 -8.32
N PRO A 712 7.69 -26.68 -7.99
CA PRO A 712 8.27 -26.50 -6.64
C PRO A 712 8.60 -25.04 -6.25
N ILE A 713 8.10 -24.08 -7.02
CA ILE A 713 8.37 -22.65 -6.86
C ILE A 713 7.13 -21.80 -7.22
N ASN A 714 5.98 -22.45 -7.40
CA ASN A 714 4.70 -21.82 -7.67
C ASN A 714 3.62 -22.54 -6.86
N PRO A 715 3.05 -21.89 -5.82
CA PRO A 715 2.27 -22.57 -4.80
C PRO A 715 0.86 -23.03 -5.24
N ASP A 716 0.39 -22.58 -6.41
CA ASP A 716 -0.86 -23.01 -7.07
C ASP A 716 -0.55 -23.23 -8.56
N THR A 717 -0.36 -24.48 -8.99
CA THR A 717 0.15 -24.80 -10.33
C THR A 717 -0.89 -24.61 -11.44
N ASP A 718 -2.18 -24.75 -11.16
CA ASP A 718 -3.25 -24.66 -12.16
C ASP A 718 -4.15 -23.42 -12.02
N ASP A 719 -3.77 -22.53 -11.11
CA ASP A 719 -4.35 -21.20 -10.86
C ASP A 719 -5.84 -21.27 -10.52
N ASP A 720 -6.26 -22.30 -9.77
CA ASP A 720 -7.66 -22.56 -9.45
C ASP A 720 -8.10 -22.04 -8.08
N GLY A 721 -7.14 -21.57 -7.26
CA GLY A 721 -7.36 -21.02 -5.93
C GLY A 721 -7.13 -22.00 -4.79
N LEU A 722 -6.65 -23.22 -5.08
CA LEU A 722 -6.19 -24.20 -4.09
C LEU A 722 -4.66 -24.34 -4.17
N LEU A 723 -4.00 -24.51 -3.01
CA LEU A 723 -2.56 -24.75 -2.97
C LEU A 723 -2.25 -26.20 -3.38
N ASP A 724 -1.18 -26.41 -4.13
CA ASP A 724 -0.81 -27.73 -4.68
C ASP A 724 -0.68 -28.80 -3.57
N GLY A 725 -0.14 -28.40 -2.41
CA GLY A 725 0.03 -29.21 -1.20
C GLY A 725 -1.28 -29.62 -0.50
N VAL A 726 -2.37 -28.90 -0.72
CA VAL A 726 -3.71 -29.21 -0.18
C VAL A 726 -4.42 -30.26 -1.03
N GLU A 727 -4.17 -30.26 -2.33
CA GLU A 727 -4.89 -31.09 -3.29
C GLU A 727 -4.38 -32.53 -3.36
N ASN A 728 -5.33 -33.46 -3.45
CA ASN A 728 -4.98 -34.88 -3.46
C ASN A 728 -6.07 -35.73 -4.14
N PRO A 729 -5.89 -36.07 -5.43
CA PRO A 729 -6.90 -36.78 -6.20
C PRO A 729 -7.02 -38.27 -5.83
N LEU A 730 -6.29 -38.73 -4.81
CA LEU A 730 -6.37 -40.10 -4.29
C LEU A 730 -7.32 -40.23 -3.09
N LEU A 731 -7.81 -39.11 -2.55
CA LEU A 731 -8.74 -39.05 -1.42
C LEU A 731 -10.10 -38.52 -1.88
N ASP A 732 -11.14 -38.90 -1.16
CA ASP A 732 -12.49 -38.38 -1.42
C ASP A 732 -12.57 -36.95 -0.85
N PHE A 733 -13.37 -36.08 -1.48
CA PHE A 733 -13.70 -34.75 -0.96
C PHE A 733 -14.22 -34.81 0.49
N VAL A 734 -13.72 -33.92 1.34
CA VAL A 734 -14.18 -33.75 2.73
C VAL A 734 -14.55 -32.30 3.02
N ASP A 735 -13.63 -31.37 2.76
CA ASP A 735 -13.70 -29.92 2.99
C ASP A 735 -12.56 -29.22 2.23
N ALA A 736 -12.35 -27.93 2.47
CA ALA A 736 -11.31 -27.13 1.80
C ALA A 736 -9.87 -27.63 2.06
N ASP A 737 -9.62 -28.25 3.23
CA ASP A 737 -8.30 -28.80 3.57
C ASP A 737 -8.07 -30.20 2.94
N GLN A 738 -9.09 -30.74 2.28
CA GLN A 738 -9.05 -32.01 1.55
C GLN A 738 -10.07 -31.99 0.40
N PRO A 739 -9.79 -31.25 -0.69
CA PRO A 739 -10.72 -31.04 -1.79
C PRO A 739 -10.90 -32.31 -2.64
N GLY A 740 -9.88 -33.18 -2.70
CA GLY A 740 -9.94 -34.44 -3.47
C GLY A 740 -9.66 -34.25 -4.97
N THR A 741 -9.11 -33.10 -5.33
CA THR A 741 -8.90 -32.56 -6.68
C THR A 741 -7.47 -32.82 -7.17
N ASP A 742 -7.22 -32.62 -8.46
CA ASP A 742 -5.91 -32.83 -9.11
C ASP A 742 -5.20 -31.49 -9.30
N PRO A 743 -4.04 -31.23 -8.64
CA PRO A 743 -3.35 -29.92 -8.62
C PRO A 743 -2.69 -29.49 -9.94
N ASN A 744 -3.08 -30.12 -11.04
CA ASN A 744 -2.60 -29.77 -12.38
C ASN A 744 -3.77 -29.63 -13.35
N ASN A 745 -4.98 -29.55 -12.82
CA ASN A 745 -6.23 -29.54 -13.54
C ASN A 745 -7.27 -28.74 -12.77
N ASP A 746 -7.38 -27.47 -13.16
CA ASP A 746 -8.27 -26.45 -12.61
C ASP A 746 -9.76 -26.82 -12.51
N ASP A 747 -10.25 -27.87 -13.18
CA ASP A 747 -11.64 -28.37 -13.15
C ASP A 747 -11.61 -29.93 -13.12
N SER A 748 -11.54 -30.52 -11.92
CA SER A 748 -11.31 -31.95 -11.69
C SER A 748 -12.40 -32.87 -12.23
N ASP A 749 -13.63 -32.37 -12.36
CA ASP A 749 -14.77 -33.18 -12.81
C ASP A 749 -15.28 -32.84 -14.23
N ASP A 750 -14.61 -31.90 -14.91
CA ASP A 750 -14.89 -31.41 -16.26
C ASP A 750 -16.32 -30.84 -16.42
N ASP A 751 -16.94 -30.33 -15.36
CA ASP A 751 -18.31 -29.79 -15.42
C ASP A 751 -18.38 -28.29 -15.75
N GLY A 752 -17.23 -27.62 -15.72
CA GLY A 752 -17.01 -26.25 -16.17
C GLY A 752 -16.89 -25.22 -15.05
N PHE A 753 -16.72 -25.65 -13.80
CA PHE A 753 -16.34 -24.82 -12.66
C PHE A 753 -14.95 -25.22 -12.17
N LYS A 754 -14.22 -24.25 -11.62
CA LYS A 754 -12.91 -24.55 -11.03
C LYS A 754 -13.05 -25.17 -9.64
N ASP A 755 -12.12 -26.01 -9.24
CA ASP A 755 -12.26 -26.74 -7.99
C ASP A 755 -12.26 -25.80 -6.77
N GLY A 756 -11.38 -24.80 -6.75
CA GLY A 756 -11.39 -23.74 -5.73
C GLY A 756 -12.71 -22.98 -5.63
N ILE A 757 -13.39 -22.73 -6.76
CA ILE A 757 -14.71 -22.07 -6.80
C ILE A 757 -15.78 -22.97 -6.20
N GLU A 758 -15.72 -24.26 -6.50
CA GLU A 758 -16.66 -25.24 -5.95
C GLU A 758 -16.50 -25.39 -4.44
N ILE A 759 -15.27 -25.41 -3.94
CA ILE A 759 -14.97 -25.36 -2.50
C ILE A 759 -15.55 -24.10 -1.86
N ALA A 760 -15.35 -22.92 -2.47
CA ALA A 760 -15.93 -21.66 -1.99
C ALA A 760 -17.47 -21.64 -2.08
N ALA A 761 -18.05 -22.35 -3.06
CA ALA A 761 -19.49 -22.57 -3.22
C ALA A 761 -20.06 -23.60 -2.23
N GLY A 762 -19.21 -24.37 -1.56
CA GLY A 762 -19.60 -25.49 -0.71
C GLY A 762 -20.15 -26.69 -1.51
N SER A 763 -19.82 -26.78 -2.81
CA SER A 763 -20.04 -27.96 -3.64
C SER A 763 -18.85 -28.92 -3.53
N ASP A 764 -19.02 -30.11 -4.10
CA ASP A 764 -18.01 -31.17 -4.14
C ASP A 764 -17.32 -31.09 -5.50
N PRO A 765 -16.06 -30.64 -5.57
CA PRO A 765 -15.34 -30.39 -6.83
C PRO A 765 -15.02 -31.67 -7.63
N THR A 766 -15.32 -32.84 -7.07
CA THR A 766 -15.07 -34.13 -7.72
C THR A 766 -16.33 -34.76 -8.31
N SER A 767 -17.45 -34.03 -8.27
CA SER A 767 -18.78 -34.54 -8.62
C SER A 767 -19.54 -33.53 -9.48
N GLY A 768 -19.63 -33.83 -10.79
CA GLY A 768 -20.23 -32.96 -11.84
C GLY A 768 -21.74 -32.69 -11.74
N ASN A 769 -22.21 -32.39 -10.55
CA ASN A 769 -23.49 -31.81 -10.20
C ASN A 769 -23.34 -30.30 -10.36
N ALA A 770 -23.45 -29.85 -11.62
CA ALA A 770 -23.46 -28.43 -11.98
C ALA A 770 -24.02 -27.54 -10.89
N ILE A 771 -23.19 -26.60 -10.41
CA ILE A 771 -23.62 -25.51 -9.55
C ILE A 771 -24.86 -24.88 -10.20
N THR A 772 -25.99 -24.98 -9.52
CA THR A 772 -27.26 -24.48 -10.04
C THR A 772 -27.44 -23.04 -9.57
N SER A 773 -28.25 -22.26 -10.28
CA SER A 773 -28.70 -20.94 -9.81
C SER A 773 -29.48 -20.99 -8.47
N GLY A 774 -29.62 -22.16 -7.84
CA GLY A 774 -30.16 -22.36 -6.49
C GLY A 774 -29.09 -22.39 -5.39
N ASP A 775 -27.80 -22.37 -5.76
CA ASP A 775 -26.65 -22.40 -4.84
C ASP A 775 -26.11 -20.99 -4.52
N GLY A 776 -26.95 -19.98 -4.80
CA GLY A 776 -26.69 -18.58 -4.49
C GLY A 776 -26.01 -17.80 -5.62
N ILE A 777 -25.55 -18.42 -6.70
CA ILE A 777 -24.94 -17.67 -7.82
C ILE A 777 -26.00 -16.79 -8.53
N ILE A 778 -25.74 -15.49 -8.54
CA ILE A 778 -26.52 -14.48 -9.27
C ILE A 778 -26.03 -14.37 -10.72
N ALA A 779 -24.71 -14.29 -10.92
CA ALA A 779 -24.04 -14.24 -12.22
C ALA A 779 -22.55 -14.56 -12.04
N ASN A 780 -21.99 -15.39 -12.93
CA ASN A 780 -20.53 -15.62 -13.04
C ASN A 780 -20.06 -15.46 -14.51
N PHE A 781 -20.98 -15.05 -15.40
CA PHE A 781 -20.75 -14.59 -16.77
C PHE A 781 -20.12 -15.61 -17.75
N ASP A 782 -19.62 -16.73 -17.27
CA ASP A 782 -19.29 -17.94 -18.03
C ASP A 782 -20.50 -18.82 -18.31
N LEU A 783 -21.54 -18.67 -17.50
CA LEU A 783 -22.75 -19.47 -17.58
C LEU A 783 -23.70 -18.97 -18.66
N LYS A 784 -24.20 -19.91 -19.48
CA LYS A 784 -25.21 -19.59 -20.49
C LYS A 784 -26.61 -19.50 -19.89
N GLY A 785 -27.20 -18.30 -19.92
CA GLY A 785 -28.64 -18.11 -19.68
C GLY A 785 -28.99 -17.17 -18.54
N GLU A 786 -27.99 -16.51 -17.97
CA GLU A 786 -28.14 -15.41 -17.03
C GLU A 786 -29.07 -14.34 -17.60
N LYS A 787 -29.86 -13.75 -16.71
CA LYS A 787 -30.82 -12.72 -17.08
C LYS A 787 -30.51 -11.48 -16.27
N TYR A 788 -30.03 -10.48 -16.96
CA TYR A 788 -29.80 -9.17 -16.40
C TYR A 788 -30.36 -8.11 -17.36
N SER A 789 -30.58 -6.94 -16.81
CA SER A 789 -31.01 -5.74 -17.53
C SER A 789 -29.95 -4.67 -17.39
N GLU A 790 -29.59 -4.08 -18.52
CA GLU A 790 -28.58 -3.04 -18.61
C GLU A 790 -29.27 -1.70 -18.88
N GLU A 791 -28.85 -0.65 -18.17
CA GLU A 791 -29.27 0.72 -18.43
C GLU A 791 -28.06 1.64 -18.37
N ASN A 792 -28.04 2.66 -19.22
CA ASN A 792 -27.04 3.73 -19.17
C ASN A 792 -27.68 5.08 -18.91
N PHE A 793 -26.91 5.97 -18.29
CA PHE A 793 -27.29 7.36 -18.09
C PHE A 793 -26.32 8.28 -18.85
N GLY A 794 -26.86 9.18 -19.68
CA GLY A 794 -26.06 10.12 -20.48
C GLY A 794 -25.54 9.54 -21.80
N THR A 795 -24.27 9.78 -22.12
CA THR A 795 -23.60 9.29 -23.35
C THR A 795 -22.66 8.11 -23.09
N ALA A 796 -22.78 7.48 -21.92
CA ALA A 796 -21.95 6.36 -21.47
C ALA A 796 -22.06 5.15 -22.41
N PRO A 797 -20.95 4.68 -23.02
CA PRO A 797 -20.93 3.35 -23.59
C PRO A 797 -21.01 2.31 -22.47
N ILE A 798 -21.84 1.27 -22.67
CA ILE A 798 -21.75 0.02 -21.92
C ILE A 798 -20.86 -0.89 -22.74
N VAL A 799 -19.84 -1.45 -22.10
CA VAL A 799 -18.84 -2.32 -22.73
C VAL A 799 -19.40 -3.73 -22.81
N GLY A 800 -19.90 -4.24 -21.68
CA GLY A 800 -20.60 -5.50 -21.57
C GLY A 800 -19.65 -6.69 -21.42
N LEU A 801 -20.17 -7.89 -21.68
CA LEU A 801 -19.45 -9.15 -21.56
C LEU A 801 -18.13 -9.16 -22.35
N GLN A 802 -17.03 -9.37 -21.64
CA GLN A 802 -15.68 -9.53 -22.17
C GLN A 802 -15.23 -10.99 -22.04
N ALA A 803 -14.17 -11.35 -22.73
CA ALA A 803 -13.51 -12.65 -22.57
C ALA A 803 -12.31 -12.49 -21.62
N LYS A 804 -11.92 -13.58 -20.96
CA LYS A 804 -10.80 -13.67 -19.99
C LYS A 804 -9.65 -12.72 -20.27
N ALA A 805 -9.29 -11.96 -19.23
CA ALA A 805 -8.13 -11.08 -19.15
C ALA A 805 -7.56 -11.12 -17.72
N GLY A 806 -6.23 -11.25 -17.60
CA GLY A 806 -5.58 -11.44 -16.29
C GLY A 806 -6.05 -12.71 -15.59
N ASP A 807 -6.19 -12.61 -14.26
CA ASP A 807 -6.54 -13.70 -13.34
C ASP A 807 -8.05 -13.99 -13.25
N SER A 808 -8.84 -13.46 -14.21
CA SER A 808 -10.26 -13.82 -14.32
C SER A 808 -10.41 -15.31 -14.62
N ASP A 809 -11.31 -16.00 -13.92
CA ASP A 809 -11.68 -17.40 -14.14
C ASP A 809 -12.36 -17.64 -15.49
N GLY A 810 -12.95 -16.61 -16.10
CA GLY A 810 -13.46 -16.70 -17.47
C GLY A 810 -13.96 -15.38 -18.08
N ASN A 811 -15.20 -15.37 -18.55
CA ASN A 811 -15.80 -14.21 -19.21
C ASN A 811 -16.35 -13.28 -18.15
N TYR A 812 -15.79 -12.09 -17.99
CA TYR A 812 -16.30 -11.12 -17.03
C TYR A 812 -17.20 -10.06 -17.67
N TYR A 813 -17.90 -9.27 -16.84
CA TYR A 813 -18.69 -8.14 -17.31
C TYR A 813 -18.01 -6.81 -17.03
N GLN A 814 -17.60 -6.10 -18.09
CA GLN A 814 -17.03 -4.75 -17.97
C GLN A 814 -18.16 -3.71 -17.84
N LEU A 815 -18.31 -3.14 -16.65
CA LEU A 815 -19.35 -2.15 -16.34
C LEU A 815 -18.94 -0.73 -16.77
N LEU A 816 -17.66 -0.36 -16.68
CA LEU A 816 -17.09 0.96 -17.05
C LEU A 816 -15.76 0.78 -17.79
N GLU A 817 -15.45 1.59 -18.82
CA GLU A 817 -14.17 1.54 -19.58
C GLU A 817 -13.76 2.92 -20.15
N THR A 818 -13.86 4.05 -19.45
CA THR A 818 -13.46 5.35 -20.05
C THR A 818 -13.34 6.56 -19.10
N VAL A 819 -12.55 7.55 -19.52
CA VAL A 819 -12.60 8.96 -19.05
C VAL A 819 -13.93 9.63 -19.45
N GLY A 820 -14.65 10.23 -18.49
CA GLY A 820 -15.77 11.14 -18.76
C GLY A 820 -16.96 10.98 -17.81
N SER A 821 -18.01 11.80 -17.96
CA SER A 821 -19.18 11.77 -17.07
C SER A 821 -20.22 10.74 -17.53
N ALA A 822 -20.07 9.50 -17.08
CA ALA A 822 -20.88 8.35 -17.46
C ALA A 822 -21.40 7.60 -16.22
N ALA A 823 -22.57 6.97 -16.33
CA ALA A 823 -23.03 6.03 -15.32
C ALA A 823 -23.75 4.85 -15.98
N ASN A 824 -23.42 3.64 -15.56
CA ASN A 824 -23.93 2.39 -16.08
C ASN A 824 -24.51 1.56 -14.93
N TYR A 825 -25.56 0.81 -15.23
CA TYR A 825 -26.25 -0.04 -14.27
C TYR A 825 -26.48 -1.42 -14.87
N ILE A 826 -26.27 -2.45 -14.07
CA ILE A 826 -26.64 -3.82 -14.37
C ILE A 826 -27.48 -4.36 -13.21
N SER A 827 -28.67 -4.87 -13.52
CA SER A 827 -29.63 -5.39 -12.54
C SER A 827 -30.02 -6.80 -12.91
N PHE A 828 -29.89 -7.73 -11.96
CA PHE A 828 -30.03 -9.17 -12.19
C PHE A 828 -31.47 -9.62 -11.89
N GLU A 829 -32.06 -10.37 -12.83
CA GLU A 829 -33.37 -11.01 -12.63
C GLU A 829 -33.18 -12.26 -11.77
N SER A 830 -34.03 -12.44 -10.75
CA SER A 830 -34.17 -13.73 -10.06
C SER A 830 -35.46 -14.43 -10.48
N SER A 831 -35.44 -15.76 -10.53
CA SER A 831 -36.65 -16.57 -10.70
C SER A 831 -37.39 -16.83 -9.38
N GLU A 832 -36.81 -16.44 -8.25
CA GLU A 832 -37.36 -16.64 -6.91
C GLU A 832 -37.64 -15.29 -6.22
N ASP A 833 -38.70 -15.25 -5.43
CA ASP A 833 -39.00 -14.11 -4.56
C ASP A 833 -38.30 -14.40 -3.22
N TYR A 834 -37.39 -13.51 -2.80
CA TYR A 834 -36.59 -13.66 -1.58
C TYR A 834 -37.37 -13.26 -0.32
N THR A 835 -38.68 -13.56 -0.28
CA THR A 835 -39.55 -13.06 0.78
C THR A 835 -39.23 -13.67 2.14
N GLY A 836 -39.15 -12.82 3.17
CA GLY A 836 -39.09 -13.26 4.57
C GLY A 836 -37.71 -13.67 5.07
N TRP A 837 -36.65 -13.31 4.35
CA TRP A 837 -35.26 -13.51 4.78
C TRP A 837 -34.98 -12.96 6.19
N GLU A 838 -34.18 -13.69 6.96
CA GLU A 838 -33.67 -13.27 8.26
C GLU A 838 -32.23 -12.78 8.12
N SER A 839 -31.40 -13.47 7.34
CA SER A 839 -30.08 -12.98 6.94
C SER A 839 -29.79 -13.24 5.47
N PHE A 840 -28.83 -12.51 4.89
CA PHE A 840 -28.26 -12.83 3.59
C PHE A 840 -26.78 -12.42 3.53
N SER A 841 -26.04 -13.08 2.66
CA SER A 841 -24.63 -12.86 2.37
C SER A 841 -24.47 -12.64 0.88
N PHE A 842 -23.84 -11.54 0.48
CA PHE A 842 -23.51 -11.23 -0.92
C PHE A 842 -22.00 -11.18 -1.10
N GLN A 843 -21.51 -11.69 -2.22
CA GLN A 843 -20.14 -11.48 -2.66
C GLN A 843 -20.10 -11.17 -4.15
N MET A 844 -19.01 -10.52 -4.57
CA MET A 844 -18.71 -10.22 -5.96
C MET A 844 -17.22 -9.98 -6.11
N ASP A 845 -16.66 -10.53 -7.17
CA ASP A 845 -15.31 -10.20 -7.58
C ASP A 845 -15.32 -8.99 -8.51
N TYR A 846 -14.31 -8.15 -8.36
CA TYR A 846 -14.15 -6.95 -9.15
C TYR A 846 -12.71 -6.78 -9.61
N LEU A 847 -12.57 -6.16 -10.77
CA LEU A 847 -11.29 -5.67 -11.27
C LEU A 847 -11.44 -4.17 -11.54
N SER A 848 -10.63 -3.38 -10.85
CA SER A 848 -10.54 -1.94 -11.01
C SER A 848 -9.21 -1.53 -11.62
N THR A 849 -9.24 -0.72 -12.69
CA THR A 849 -8.04 -0.04 -13.23
C THR A 849 -8.33 1.43 -13.49
N GLU A 850 -7.31 2.30 -13.53
CA GLU A 850 -7.45 3.76 -13.81
C GLU A 850 -8.44 4.50 -12.88
N MET A 851 -8.34 4.28 -11.58
CA MET A 851 -9.35 4.59 -10.54
C MET A 851 -9.48 6.06 -10.09
N GLN A 852 -9.64 7.00 -11.02
CA GLN A 852 -9.67 8.44 -10.72
C GLN A 852 -11.08 9.05 -10.59
N ALA A 853 -12.17 8.30 -10.79
CA ALA A 853 -13.57 8.79 -10.71
C ALA A 853 -14.62 7.68 -10.86
N ASP A 854 -15.88 7.80 -10.43
CA ASP A 854 -16.38 8.42 -9.20
C ASP A 854 -16.69 7.35 -8.14
N GLY A 855 -16.79 6.07 -8.53
CA GLY A 855 -17.07 4.96 -7.64
C GLY A 855 -18.05 3.93 -8.21
N PHE A 856 -18.41 2.95 -7.39
CA PHE A 856 -19.44 1.95 -7.69
C PHE A 856 -20.33 1.70 -6.48
N ALA A 857 -21.49 1.05 -6.68
CA ALA A 857 -22.40 0.71 -5.60
C ALA A 857 -23.08 -0.64 -5.83
N VAL A 858 -23.24 -1.39 -4.75
CA VAL A 858 -24.04 -2.63 -4.67
C VAL A 858 -25.39 -2.30 -4.05
N ASN A 859 -26.48 -2.57 -4.76
CA ASN A 859 -27.84 -2.19 -4.34
C ASN A 859 -28.78 -3.39 -4.30
N PHE A 860 -29.57 -3.48 -3.24
CA PHE A 860 -30.60 -4.49 -3.01
C PHE A 860 -31.98 -3.81 -3.12
N LEU A 861 -32.51 -3.80 -4.35
CA LEU A 861 -33.67 -3.04 -4.78
C LEU A 861 -34.98 -3.67 -4.32
N SER A 862 -35.82 -2.94 -3.58
CA SER A 862 -37.17 -3.42 -3.22
C SER A 862 -38.03 -3.73 -4.46
N THR A 863 -38.45 -4.99 -4.61
CA THR A 863 -39.36 -5.42 -5.68
C THR A 863 -40.76 -4.82 -5.52
N GLU A 864 -41.21 -4.56 -4.29
CA GLU A 864 -42.47 -3.86 -4.03
C GLU A 864 -42.48 -2.45 -4.63
N THR A 865 -41.35 -1.75 -4.56
CA THR A 865 -41.22 -0.35 -5.00
C THR A 865 -40.85 -0.24 -6.48
N HIS A 866 -39.86 -1.03 -6.91
CA HIS A 866 -39.21 -0.90 -8.22
C HIS A 866 -39.67 -1.97 -9.23
N GLY A 867 -40.40 -2.99 -8.77
CA GLY A 867 -40.89 -4.09 -9.58
C GLY A 867 -39.87 -5.20 -9.81
N GLU A 868 -40.24 -6.15 -10.67
CA GLU A 868 -39.51 -7.41 -10.92
C GLU A 868 -38.47 -7.33 -12.05
N SER A 869 -38.39 -6.20 -12.77
CA SER A 869 -37.59 -6.12 -14.00
C SER A 869 -37.05 -4.72 -14.26
N GLY A 870 -35.80 -4.63 -14.71
CA GLY A 870 -35.13 -3.39 -15.13
C GLY A 870 -34.18 -2.82 -14.06
N ALA A 871 -33.20 -2.03 -14.52
CA ALA A 871 -32.34 -1.27 -13.63
C ALA A 871 -32.98 0.07 -13.21
N VAL A 872 -32.83 0.45 -11.95
CA VAL A 872 -33.29 1.69 -11.34
C VAL A 872 -32.19 2.74 -11.44
N GLN A 873 -32.47 3.81 -12.18
CA GLN A 873 -31.54 4.94 -12.32
C GLN A 873 -31.73 5.97 -11.20
N THR A 874 -30.62 6.47 -10.66
CA THR A 874 -30.56 7.63 -9.78
C THR A 874 -29.96 8.84 -10.51
N GLU A 875 -30.44 10.05 -10.21
CA GLU A 875 -29.89 11.28 -10.81
C GLU A 875 -28.74 11.83 -9.95
N GLY A 876 -27.51 11.43 -10.30
CA GLY A 876 -26.26 11.87 -9.66
C GLY A 876 -25.92 11.04 -8.42
N ALA A 877 -24.61 10.94 -8.14
CA ALA A 877 -24.07 10.20 -7.00
C ALA A 877 -24.43 8.69 -6.99
N GLN A 878 -24.38 8.05 -8.16
CA GLN A 878 -24.69 6.63 -8.35
C GLN A 878 -23.80 5.70 -7.51
N GLU A 879 -22.54 6.09 -7.33
CA GLU A 879 -21.53 5.45 -6.48
C GLU A 879 -21.93 5.37 -5.00
N ASN A 880 -22.95 6.13 -4.57
CA ASN A 880 -23.37 6.15 -3.17
C ASN A 880 -24.57 5.23 -2.89
N GLY A 881 -25.14 4.54 -3.87
CA GLY A 881 -26.24 3.59 -3.63
C GLY A 881 -27.56 4.19 -3.11
N LEU A 882 -27.79 5.50 -3.31
CA LEU A 882 -28.92 6.24 -2.72
C LEU A 882 -30.28 5.92 -3.38
N ILE A 883 -30.85 4.75 -3.09
CA ILE A 883 -32.11 4.27 -3.67
C ILE A 883 -33.22 4.16 -2.61
N LEU A 884 -34.36 4.80 -2.90
CA LEU A 884 -35.54 4.80 -2.02
C LEU A 884 -36.08 3.39 -1.76
N ASN A 885 -36.53 3.12 -0.53
CA ASN A 885 -37.00 1.81 -0.03
C ASN A 885 -36.04 0.64 -0.32
N SER A 886 -34.75 0.89 -0.52
CA SER A 886 -33.76 -0.13 -0.85
C SER A 886 -32.58 -0.02 0.09
N PHE A 887 -31.83 -1.11 0.21
CA PHE A 887 -30.55 -1.16 0.93
C PHE A 887 -29.42 -1.10 -0.09
N GLY A 888 -28.32 -0.43 0.23
CA GLY A 888 -27.18 -0.39 -0.67
C GLY A 888 -25.88 -0.02 0.04
N VAL A 889 -24.77 -0.46 -0.52
CA VAL A 889 -23.42 -0.11 -0.09
C VAL A 889 -22.75 0.62 -1.25
N GLY A 890 -22.29 1.84 -0.99
CA GLY A 890 -21.64 2.69 -1.98
C GLY A 890 -20.16 2.86 -1.71
N PHE A 891 -19.33 2.71 -2.73
CA PHE A 891 -17.88 2.82 -2.70
C PHE A 891 -17.48 4.02 -3.56
N LYS A 892 -17.15 5.13 -2.90
CA LYS A 892 -16.69 6.36 -3.54
C LYS A 892 -15.18 6.34 -3.68
N THR A 893 -14.68 6.74 -4.85
CA THR A 893 -13.24 6.67 -5.18
C THR A 893 -12.69 8.01 -5.69
N PHE A 894 -13.55 9.01 -5.89
CA PHE A 894 -13.15 10.36 -6.30
C PHE A 894 -12.98 11.30 -5.11
N GLN A 895 -11.79 11.89 -4.97
CA GLN A 895 -11.39 12.82 -3.90
C GLN A 895 -11.31 12.20 -2.50
N SER A 896 -11.79 10.97 -2.33
CA SER A 896 -11.72 10.14 -1.12
C SER A 896 -12.03 8.69 -1.51
N THR A 897 -11.45 7.73 -0.78
CA THR A 897 -11.77 6.29 -0.86
C THR A 897 -12.61 5.95 0.36
N GLU A 898 -13.94 6.00 0.20
CA GLU A 898 -14.88 5.87 1.31
C GLU A 898 -16.04 4.95 0.94
N ALA A 899 -16.38 4.03 1.85
CA ALA A 899 -17.60 3.24 1.78
C ALA A 899 -18.73 3.94 2.55
N SER A 900 -19.98 3.60 2.23
CA SER A 900 -21.16 4.05 2.96
C SER A 900 -22.28 3.03 2.87
N ILE A 901 -22.97 2.80 3.98
CA ILE A 901 -24.20 2.01 4.05
C ILE A 901 -25.39 2.96 3.91
N THR A 902 -26.31 2.59 3.02
CA THR A 902 -27.50 3.38 2.72
C THR A 902 -28.77 2.55 2.90
N TYR A 903 -29.80 3.23 3.40
CA TYR A 903 -31.13 2.65 3.50
C TYR A 903 -32.20 3.72 3.29
N ASP A 904 -33.21 3.40 2.50
CA ASP A 904 -34.30 4.32 2.11
C ASP A 904 -33.82 5.62 1.43
N GLY A 905 -32.78 5.50 0.60
CA GLY A 905 -32.26 6.59 -0.23
C GLY A 905 -31.44 7.64 0.52
N ILE A 906 -30.99 7.32 1.74
CA ILE A 906 -30.07 8.14 2.53
C ILE A 906 -28.91 7.30 3.04
N ASP A 907 -27.76 7.95 3.24
CA ASP A 907 -26.62 7.40 3.98
C ASP A 907 -26.97 7.32 5.47
N VAL A 908 -26.80 6.14 6.08
CA VAL A 908 -27.11 5.86 7.48
C VAL A 908 -25.88 5.61 8.34
N SER A 909 -24.73 5.30 7.74
CA SER A 909 -23.48 4.96 8.46
C SER A 909 -22.51 6.12 8.61
N GLY A 910 -22.65 7.17 7.81
CA GLY A 910 -21.50 8.02 7.53
C GLY A 910 -20.48 7.26 6.69
N ARG A 911 -19.34 7.90 6.41
CA ARG A 911 -18.33 7.38 5.49
C ARG A 911 -17.13 6.87 6.25
N LEU A 912 -16.74 5.62 5.99
CA LEU A 912 -15.50 5.04 6.51
C LEU A 912 -14.51 4.83 5.36
N PRO A 913 -13.21 5.04 5.61
CA PRO A 913 -12.19 4.72 4.62
C PRO A 913 -12.22 3.23 4.31
N PHE A 914 -11.79 2.86 3.10
CA PHE A 914 -11.51 1.48 2.75
C PHE A 914 -10.31 1.42 1.79
N THR A 915 -9.57 0.33 1.80
CA THR A 915 -8.54 0.03 0.81
C THR A 915 -9.17 -0.60 -0.41
N LEU A 916 -8.87 -0.05 -1.58
CA LEU A 916 -9.32 -0.61 -2.84
C LEU A 916 -8.13 -1.22 -3.57
N THR A 917 -8.26 -2.50 -3.88
CA THR A 917 -7.31 -3.23 -4.70
C THR A 917 -7.47 -2.85 -6.17
N ASN A 918 -6.35 -2.50 -6.81
CA ASN A 918 -6.30 -2.05 -8.20
C ASN A 918 -5.41 -2.97 -9.02
N ASP A 919 -5.70 -3.06 -10.31
CA ASP A 919 -4.92 -3.77 -11.33
C ASP A 919 -4.78 -5.30 -11.13
N LYS A 920 -5.41 -5.86 -10.09
CA LYS A 920 -5.70 -7.28 -9.91
C LYS A 920 -7.18 -7.52 -9.56
N TRP A 921 -7.62 -8.78 -9.68
CA TRP A 921 -8.94 -9.20 -9.21
C TRP A 921 -8.99 -9.21 -7.69
N ALA A 922 -10.12 -8.79 -7.13
CA ALA A 922 -10.34 -8.62 -5.70
C ALA A 922 -11.82 -8.91 -5.39
N SER A 923 -12.19 -9.05 -4.12
CA SER A 923 -13.57 -9.38 -3.75
C SER A 923 -14.18 -8.40 -2.75
N VAL A 924 -15.51 -8.26 -2.80
CA VAL A 924 -16.28 -7.53 -1.79
C VAL A 924 -17.36 -8.43 -1.19
N GLY A 925 -17.40 -8.49 0.14
CA GLY A 925 -18.40 -9.20 0.92
C GLY A 925 -19.37 -8.25 1.62
N ILE A 926 -20.67 -8.55 1.58
CA ILE A 926 -21.70 -7.83 2.34
C ILE A 926 -22.58 -8.86 3.05
N ASP A 927 -22.55 -8.87 4.37
CA ASP A 927 -23.32 -9.79 5.21
C ASP A 927 -24.36 -9.01 6.02
N VAL A 928 -25.59 -9.50 6.07
CA VAL A 928 -26.71 -8.81 6.71
C VAL A 928 -27.50 -9.77 7.58
N ASP A 929 -27.60 -9.52 8.88
CA ASP A 929 -28.46 -10.25 9.83
C ASP A 929 -29.55 -9.33 10.39
N ARG A 930 -30.81 -9.65 10.16
CA ARG A 930 -31.96 -8.84 10.55
C ARG A 930 -32.80 -9.51 11.63
N ASP A 931 -32.95 -8.81 12.75
CA ASP A 931 -33.86 -9.23 13.81
C ASP A 931 -35.32 -9.25 13.29
N PRO A 932 -36.02 -10.40 13.39
CA PRO A 932 -37.34 -10.57 12.80
C PRO A 932 -38.45 -9.78 13.51
N ILE A 933 -38.19 -9.28 14.72
CA ILE A 933 -39.12 -8.54 15.58
C ILE A 933 -38.89 -7.03 15.50
N THR A 934 -37.65 -6.58 15.72
CA THR A 934 -37.31 -5.14 15.74
C THR A 934 -37.09 -4.60 14.34
N LYS A 935 -36.75 -5.47 13.37
CA LYS A 935 -36.31 -5.10 12.02
C LYS A 935 -35.03 -4.27 12.02
N THR A 936 -34.23 -4.34 13.08
CA THR A 936 -32.85 -3.85 13.07
C THR A 936 -31.99 -4.87 12.33
N ALA A 937 -31.20 -4.43 11.36
CA ALA A 937 -30.23 -5.26 10.68
C ALA A 937 -28.81 -4.90 11.13
N LEU A 938 -27.98 -5.90 11.37
CA LEU A 938 -26.53 -5.79 11.51
C LEU A 938 -25.93 -6.03 10.14
N VAL A 939 -25.02 -5.15 9.73
CA VAL A 939 -24.42 -5.17 8.40
C VAL A 939 -22.90 -5.19 8.54
N ASP A 940 -22.29 -6.20 7.94
CA ASP A 940 -20.85 -6.30 7.75
C ASP A 940 -20.51 -6.01 6.29
N VAL A 941 -19.43 -5.26 6.08
CA VAL A 941 -18.86 -5.01 4.75
C VAL A 941 -17.37 -5.27 4.84
N THR A 942 -16.90 -6.22 4.05
CA THR A 942 -15.49 -6.62 4.01
C THR A 942 -14.97 -6.51 2.59
N VAL A 943 -13.78 -5.93 2.42
CA VAL A 943 -13.07 -5.92 1.14
C VAL A 943 -11.88 -6.85 1.26
N TYR A 944 -11.66 -7.63 0.23
CA TYR A 944 -10.61 -8.64 0.13
C TYR A 944 -9.69 -8.25 -1.01
N ASP A 945 -8.38 -8.42 -0.84
CA ASP A 945 -7.43 -8.07 -1.88
C ASP A 945 -7.21 -9.16 -2.94
N GLU A 946 -7.87 -10.30 -2.78
CA GLU A 946 -7.96 -11.39 -3.74
C GLU A 946 -9.44 -11.73 -4.05
N PRO A 947 -9.73 -12.39 -5.18
CA PRO A 947 -11.08 -12.85 -5.51
C PRO A 947 -11.62 -13.85 -4.48
N ASP A 948 -12.91 -14.18 -4.57
CA ASP A 948 -13.56 -15.24 -3.78
C ASP A 948 -13.49 -15.10 -2.25
N ARG A 949 -13.35 -13.86 -1.76
CA ARG A 949 -13.17 -13.53 -0.33
C ARG A 949 -11.88 -14.14 0.28
N GLN A 950 -10.82 -14.26 -0.51
CA GLN A 950 -9.50 -14.73 -0.06
C GLN A 950 -8.53 -13.56 0.23
N GLY A 951 -7.31 -13.88 0.64
CA GLY A 951 -6.27 -12.87 0.91
C GLY A 951 -6.50 -12.06 2.19
N LEU A 952 -5.95 -10.84 2.19
CA LEU A 952 -6.09 -9.87 3.28
C LEU A 952 -7.49 -9.27 3.29
N ALA A 953 -8.16 -9.41 4.43
CA ALA A 953 -9.51 -8.92 4.64
C ALA A 953 -9.51 -7.59 5.43
N GLU A 954 -10.11 -6.56 4.85
CA GLU A 954 -10.41 -5.29 5.53
C GLU A 954 -11.90 -5.23 5.91
N GLU A 955 -12.20 -5.29 7.21
CA GLU A 955 -13.55 -5.08 7.73
C GLU A 955 -13.90 -3.59 7.77
N VAL A 956 -14.48 -3.09 6.68
CA VAL A 956 -14.87 -1.69 6.53
C VAL A 956 -16.02 -1.32 7.48
N TYR A 957 -17.00 -2.21 7.62
CA TYR A 957 -18.05 -2.10 8.62
C TYR A 957 -18.21 -3.44 9.33
N THR A 958 -18.27 -3.42 10.66
CA THR A 958 -18.55 -4.59 11.50
C THR A 958 -19.75 -4.29 12.39
N ASP A 959 -20.75 -5.19 12.36
CA ASP A 959 -22.01 -5.14 13.12
C ASP A 959 -22.74 -3.78 12.99
N PHE A 960 -22.71 -3.13 11.81
CA PHE A 960 -23.32 -1.82 11.66
C PHE A 960 -24.86 -1.89 11.74
N GLU A 961 -25.45 -1.23 12.74
CA GLU A 961 -26.89 -1.25 12.98
C GLU A 961 -27.68 -0.34 12.02
N VAL A 962 -28.48 -0.96 11.13
CA VAL A 962 -29.51 -0.31 10.33
C VAL A 962 -30.89 -0.51 10.96
N GLU A 963 -31.42 0.52 11.60
CA GLU A 963 -32.74 0.46 12.23
C GLU A 963 -33.91 0.46 11.24
N GLY A 964 -34.88 -0.44 11.44
CA GLY A 964 -36.17 -0.40 10.75
C GLY A 964 -36.14 -0.85 9.29
N MET A 965 -35.29 -1.81 8.95
CA MET A 965 -35.17 -2.40 7.62
C MET A 965 -36.40 -3.24 7.24
N THR A 966 -37.33 -2.62 6.51
CA THR A 966 -38.58 -3.21 6.01
C THR A 966 -38.43 -3.85 4.62
N LEU A 967 -37.20 -4.03 4.12
CA LEU A 967 -36.94 -4.70 2.86
C LEU A 967 -37.36 -6.17 2.99
N GLU A 968 -38.41 -6.60 2.28
CA GLU A 968 -38.92 -7.97 2.38
C GLU A 968 -38.52 -8.85 1.19
N ASP A 969 -38.34 -8.26 0.01
CA ASP A 969 -37.90 -8.95 -1.22
C ASP A 969 -37.15 -7.94 -2.10
N PHE A 970 -36.13 -8.43 -2.82
CA PHE A 970 -35.20 -7.55 -3.54
C PHE A 970 -34.56 -8.14 -4.80
N ARG A 971 -33.96 -7.26 -5.61
CA ARG A 971 -33.07 -7.59 -6.73
C ARG A 971 -31.70 -6.94 -6.53
N VAL A 972 -30.65 -7.64 -6.91
CA VAL A 972 -29.29 -7.06 -6.87
C VAL A 972 -29.07 -6.20 -8.11
N GLN A 973 -28.58 -4.99 -7.90
CA GLN A 973 -28.16 -4.07 -8.92
C GLN A 973 -26.79 -3.49 -8.59
N LEU A 974 -25.91 -3.50 -9.57
CA LEU A 974 -24.64 -2.81 -9.52
C LEU A 974 -24.73 -1.53 -10.33
N ALA A 975 -24.16 -0.45 -9.78
CA ALA A 975 -24.07 0.84 -10.43
C ALA A 975 -22.61 1.28 -10.45
N GLY A 976 -22.12 1.67 -11.62
CA GLY A 976 -20.80 2.26 -11.78
C GLY A 976 -20.93 3.69 -12.29
N ARG A 977 -20.05 4.58 -11.85
CA ARG A 977 -20.01 5.96 -12.33
C ARG A 977 -18.59 6.41 -12.59
N THR A 978 -18.41 7.11 -13.69
CA THR A 978 -17.23 7.93 -13.97
C THR A 978 -17.65 9.40 -14.04
N GLY A 979 -16.78 10.30 -13.56
CA GLY A 979 -17.04 11.73 -13.41
C GLY A 979 -16.22 12.60 -14.36
N GLY A 980 -15.26 13.36 -13.81
CA GLY A 980 -14.29 14.13 -14.59
C GLY A 980 -13.08 13.32 -15.05
N SER A 981 -12.85 12.16 -14.43
CA SER A 981 -11.70 11.28 -14.62
C SER A 981 -12.13 9.90 -15.16
N ALA A 982 -11.20 8.94 -15.23
CA ALA A 982 -11.46 7.55 -15.63
C ALA A 982 -11.75 6.63 -14.43
N MET A 983 -12.38 5.50 -14.74
CA MET A 983 -12.37 4.26 -13.97
C MET A 983 -12.78 3.16 -14.94
N ASN A 984 -12.02 2.09 -14.92
CA ASN A 984 -12.40 0.82 -15.52
C ASN A 984 -12.85 -0.06 -14.36
N PHE A 985 -14.07 -0.56 -14.45
CA PHE A 985 -14.65 -1.39 -13.41
C PHE A 985 -15.31 -2.60 -14.06
N SER A 986 -14.78 -3.76 -13.74
CA SER A 986 -15.25 -5.07 -14.16
C SER A 986 -15.75 -5.83 -12.96
N ILE A 987 -16.68 -6.75 -13.21
CA ILE A 987 -17.31 -7.57 -12.19
C ILE A 987 -17.39 -9.01 -12.66
N ASP A 988 -17.26 -9.93 -11.71
CA ASP A 988 -17.46 -11.35 -11.90
C ASP A 988 -17.93 -12.04 -10.60
N ASN A 989 -18.30 -13.32 -10.68
CA ASN A 989 -18.57 -14.18 -9.52
C ASN A 989 -19.54 -13.61 -8.48
N LEU A 990 -20.64 -13.02 -8.94
CA LEU A 990 -21.69 -12.52 -8.06
C LEU A 990 -22.46 -13.69 -7.43
N LYS A 991 -22.44 -13.76 -6.10
CA LYS A 991 -23.14 -14.76 -5.31
C LYS A 991 -23.93 -14.11 -4.17
N LEU A 992 -25.09 -14.68 -3.87
CA LEU A 992 -26.04 -14.27 -2.85
C LEU A 992 -26.62 -15.51 -2.17
N MET A 993 -26.25 -15.70 -0.92
CA MET A 993 -26.82 -16.71 -0.03
C MET A 993 -27.87 -16.05 0.87
N ILE A 994 -29.03 -16.67 1.05
CA ILE A 994 -30.12 -16.12 1.87
C ILE A 994 -30.55 -17.16 2.89
N ASP A 995 -30.52 -16.81 4.17
CA ASP A 995 -31.09 -17.62 5.25
C ASP A 995 -32.47 -17.07 5.65
N GLY A 996 -33.39 -17.98 6.00
CA GLY A 996 -34.78 -17.65 6.33
C GLY A 996 -35.71 -17.49 5.13
N SER A 997 -35.24 -17.71 3.89
CA SER A 997 -36.16 -17.83 2.75
C SER A 997 -37.01 -19.09 2.92
N GLY A 998 -38.31 -18.95 2.70
CA GLY A 998 -39.23 -20.08 2.56
C GLY A 998 -38.98 -20.94 1.31
N GLY A 999 -37.79 -20.92 0.71
CA GLY A 999 -37.44 -21.66 -0.49
C GLY A 999 -35.95 -21.57 -0.82
N GLY A 1000 -35.29 -22.73 -0.88
CA GLY A 1000 -33.88 -22.88 -1.26
C GLY A 1000 -32.96 -22.97 -0.04
N ASN A 1001 -32.09 -23.97 0.01
CA ASN A 1001 -30.92 -24.11 0.90
C ASN A 1001 -31.01 -24.08 2.45
N SER A 1002 -32.17 -24.26 3.08
CA SER A 1002 -32.16 -24.79 4.46
C SER A 1002 -32.09 -26.32 4.42
N GLY A 1003 -30.98 -26.88 4.92
CA GLY A 1003 -30.84 -28.32 5.17
C GLY A 1003 -32.00 -28.86 6.04
N ILE A 1004 -32.07 -30.18 6.23
CA ILE A 1004 -33.14 -30.77 7.05
C ILE A 1004 -32.95 -30.38 8.52
N VAL A 1005 -33.79 -29.47 9.02
CA VAL A 1005 -33.83 -29.01 10.41
C VAL A 1005 -34.90 -29.79 11.18
N ILE A 1006 -34.48 -30.42 12.29
CA ILE A 1006 -35.41 -31.09 13.21
C ILE A 1006 -36.10 -30.04 14.11
N ASN A 1007 -37.29 -29.62 13.69
CA ASN A 1007 -38.14 -28.67 14.42
C ASN A 1007 -38.54 -29.13 15.83
N SER A 1008 -38.83 -30.43 16.01
CA SER A 1008 -39.13 -30.96 17.35
C SER A 1008 -39.01 -32.48 17.45
N VAL A 1009 -38.67 -32.94 18.66
CA VAL A 1009 -38.75 -34.36 19.05
C VAL A 1009 -39.62 -34.48 20.30
N THR A 1010 -40.73 -35.22 20.20
CA THR A 1010 -41.67 -35.40 21.30
C THR A 1010 -41.76 -36.86 21.72
N ARG A 1011 -41.87 -37.11 23.02
CA ARG A 1011 -41.91 -38.44 23.61
C ARG A 1011 -43.19 -38.65 24.39
N GLU A 1012 -43.96 -39.66 24.03
CA GLU A 1012 -45.20 -40.03 24.72
C GLU A 1012 -45.18 -41.48 25.21
N VAL A 1013 -45.85 -41.74 26.34
CA VAL A 1013 -46.06 -43.11 26.83
C VAL A 1013 -47.50 -43.52 26.50
N VAL A 1014 -47.65 -44.42 25.54
CA VAL A 1014 -48.96 -44.88 25.05
C VAL A 1014 -49.05 -46.39 25.24
N ASN A 1015 -50.11 -46.85 25.93
CA ASN A 1015 -50.41 -48.28 26.14
C ASN A 1015 -49.28 -49.15 26.72
N GLY A 1016 -48.35 -48.57 27.49
CA GLY A 1016 -47.26 -49.32 28.15
C GLY A 1016 -45.99 -49.47 27.31
N SER A 1017 -45.88 -48.72 26.20
CA SER A 1017 -44.67 -48.54 25.40
C SER A 1017 -44.40 -47.05 25.19
N VAL A 1018 -43.20 -46.69 24.76
CA VAL A 1018 -42.82 -45.33 24.37
C VAL A 1018 -43.10 -45.15 22.88
N SER A 1019 -43.57 -43.97 22.51
CA SER A 1019 -43.61 -43.47 21.14
C SER A 1019 -42.79 -42.19 21.06
N VAL A 1020 -42.06 -42.01 19.96
CA VAL A 1020 -41.27 -40.80 19.68
C VAL A 1020 -41.72 -40.24 18.34
N THR A 1021 -42.10 -38.96 18.33
CA THR A 1021 -42.47 -38.23 17.11
C THR A 1021 -41.41 -37.18 16.81
N ILE A 1022 -40.90 -37.21 15.59
CA ILE A 1022 -39.89 -36.28 15.08
C ILE A 1022 -40.57 -35.46 13.99
N THR A 1023 -40.37 -34.14 14.03
CA THR A 1023 -40.93 -33.18 13.07
C THR A 1023 -39.80 -32.35 12.50
N TRP A 1024 -39.77 -32.14 11.18
CA TRP A 1024 -38.75 -31.37 10.47
C TRP A 1024 -39.38 -30.41 9.43
N ASN A 1025 -38.61 -29.42 8.99
CA ASN A 1025 -38.96 -28.55 7.85
C ASN A 1025 -39.10 -29.40 6.57
N SER A 1026 -40.13 -29.16 5.77
CA SER A 1026 -40.45 -30.05 4.65
C SER A 1026 -40.71 -29.28 3.36
N ARG A 1027 -40.25 -29.86 2.25
CA ARG A 1027 -40.52 -29.37 0.89
C ARG A 1027 -41.71 -30.11 0.28
N GLU A 1028 -42.60 -29.38 -0.40
CA GLU A 1028 -43.75 -29.98 -1.08
C GLU A 1028 -43.32 -31.08 -2.06
N GLY A 1029 -43.94 -32.25 -1.96
CA GLY A 1029 -43.69 -33.38 -2.86
C GLY A 1029 -42.38 -34.14 -2.60
N GLN A 1030 -41.53 -33.66 -1.69
CA GLN A 1030 -40.30 -34.35 -1.31
C GLN A 1030 -40.59 -35.65 -0.55
N THR A 1031 -39.77 -36.66 -0.82
CA THR A 1031 -39.79 -37.94 -0.10
C THR A 1031 -38.59 -38.00 0.85
N TYR A 1032 -38.83 -38.47 2.08
CA TYR A 1032 -37.84 -38.59 3.13
C TYR A 1032 -37.72 -40.03 3.63
N SER A 1033 -36.53 -40.39 4.11
CA SER A 1033 -36.29 -41.60 4.89
C SER A 1033 -35.89 -41.27 6.32
N VAL A 1034 -36.27 -42.14 7.25
CA VAL A 1034 -35.92 -42.05 8.67
C VAL A 1034 -35.20 -43.32 9.08
N LEU A 1035 -33.98 -43.16 9.59
CA LEU A 1035 -33.18 -44.23 10.20
C LEU A 1035 -33.11 -44.05 11.71
N ALA A 1036 -32.87 -45.13 12.44
CA ALA A 1036 -32.66 -45.09 13.88
C ALA A 1036 -31.57 -46.04 14.36
N SER A 1037 -30.92 -45.69 15.46
CA SER A 1037 -29.92 -46.51 16.14
C SER A 1037 -30.00 -46.35 17.66
N GLU A 1038 -29.52 -47.35 18.39
CA GLU A 1038 -29.26 -47.23 19.83
C GLU A 1038 -27.86 -46.68 20.14
N ASP A 1039 -26.96 -46.64 19.14
CA ASP A 1039 -25.56 -46.24 19.25
C ASP A 1039 -25.20 -45.22 18.15
N LEU A 1040 -24.81 -44.01 18.58
CA LEU A 1040 -24.42 -42.91 17.70
C LEU A 1040 -23.00 -43.10 17.15
N ALA A 1041 -22.16 -43.94 17.78
CA ALA A 1041 -20.76 -44.14 17.37
C ALA A 1041 -20.59 -45.03 16.13
N LEU A 1042 -21.69 -45.56 15.59
CA LEU A 1042 -21.70 -46.28 14.33
C LEU A 1042 -21.75 -45.25 13.19
N GLY A 1043 -20.59 -44.69 12.81
CA GLY A 1043 -20.46 -43.72 11.72
C GLY A 1043 -20.84 -44.26 10.33
N ASP A 1044 -21.01 -45.57 10.20
CA ASP A 1044 -21.51 -46.23 8.98
C ASP A 1044 -23.05 -46.33 9.02
N LEU A 1045 -23.72 -45.52 8.19
CA LEU A 1045 -25.19 -45.46 8.09
C LEU A 1045 -25.84 -46.77 7.59
N THR A 1046 -25.08 -47.67 6.96
CA THR A 1046 -25.61 -48.98 6.52
C THR A 1046 -25.92 -49.91 7.70
N LEU A 1047 -25.44 -49.58 8.89
CA LEU A 1047 -25.67 -50.31 10.13
C LEU A 1047 -26.86 -49.79 10.94
N TRP A 1048 -27.51 -48.70 10.52
CA TRP A 1048 -28.68 -48.12 11.17
C TRP A 1048 -29.98 -48.82 10.73
N ASP A 1049 -30.96 -48.92 11.63
CA ASP A 1049 -32.27 -49.48 11.31
C ASP A 1049 -33.06 -48.47 10.47
N GLU A 1050 -33.30 -48.77 9.20
CA GLU A 1050 -34.24 -48.00 8.37
C GLU A 1050 -35.68 -48.21 8.87
N LEU A 1051 -36.32 -47.14 9.34
CA LEU A 1051 -37.67 -47.19 9.89
C LEU A 1051 -38.75 -46.97 8.83
N ASP A 1052 -38.49 -46.07 7.87
CA ASP A 1052 -39.35 -45.76 6.72
C ASP A 1052 -38.52 -45.03 5.66
N ASP A 1053 -38.69 -45.34 4.38
CA ASP A 1053 -37.97 -44.77 3.24
C ASP A 1053 -38.87 -43.97 2.28
N GLY A 1054 -40.17 -43.87 2.58
CA GLY A 1054 -41.18 -43.37 1.66
C GLY A 1054 -42.06 -42.25 2.21
N ILE A 1055 -41.57 -41.47 3.18
CA ILE A 1055 -42.38 -40.44 3.84
C ILE A 1055 -42.52 -39.24 2.92
N GLN A 1056 -43.68 -39.12 2.27
CA GLN A 1056 -44.00 -38.00 1.39
C GLN A 1056 -44.57 -36.81 2.17
N ALA A 1057 -43.99 -35.64 1.92
CA ALA A 1057 -44.55 -34.36 2.34
C ALA A 1057 -45.95 -34.15 1.76
N ALA A 1058 -46.88 -33.69 2.59
CA ALA A 1058 -48.21 -33.31 2.11
C ALA A 1058 -48.13 -32.02 1.26
N ILE A 1059 -49.01 -31.91 0.25
CA ILE A 1059 -49.13 -30.71 -0.59
C ILE A 1059 -49.45 -29.49 0.28
N GLY A 1060 -48.61 -28.43 0.18
CA GLY A 1060 -48.70 -27.22 0.99
C GLY A 1060 -48.39 -27.39 2.48
N ALA A 1061 -47.56 -28.37 2.86
CA ALA A 1061 -47.11 -28.54 4.24
C ALA A 1061 -45.64 -28.13 4.41
N ASP A 1062 -45.41 -27.15 5.30
CA ASP A 1062 -44.07 -26.63 5.61
C ASP A 1062 -43.29 -27.54 6.58
N VAL A 1063 -43.97 -28.56 7.13
CA VAL A 1063 -43.38 -29.55 8.04
C VAL A 1063 -43.88 -30.97 7.78
N THR A 1064 -43.00 -31.94 7.96
CA THR A 1064 -43.32 -33.37 7.93
C THR A 1064 -42.96 -34.01 9.26
N SER A 1065 -43.68 -35.06 9.65
CA SER A 1065 -43.39 -35.78 10.90
C SER A 1065 -43.49 -37.28 10.74
N PHE A 1066 -42.65 -37.99 11.51
CA PHE A 1066 -42.64 -39.43 11.63
C PHE A 1066 -42.77 -39.84 13.09
N THR A 1067 -43.48 -40.93 13.37
CA THR A 1067 -43.65 -41.45 14.73
C THR A 1067 -43.22 -42.90 14.83
N GLU A 1068 -42.11 -43.17 15.52
CA GLU A 1068 -41.75 -44.53 15.95
C GLU A 1068 -42.63 -44.92 17.14
N THR A 1069 -43.23 -46.12 17.11
CA THR A 1069 -44.10 -46.62 18.18
C THR A 1069 -43.63 -47.98 18.68
N GLY A 1070 -43.90 -48.28 19.95
CA GLY A 1070 -43.66 -49.61 20.52
C GLY A 1070 -42.29 -49.79 21.17
N LEU A 1071 -41.56 -48.72 21.42
CA LEU A 1071 -40.29 -48.76 22.12
C LEU A 1071 -40.46 -49.24 23.58
N PRO A 1072 -39.55 -50.07 24.10
CA PRO A 1072 -39.54 -50.47 25.51
C PRO A 1072 -39.54 -49.27 26.49
N LEU A 1073 -40.21 -49.43 27.65
CA LEU A 1073 -40.26 -48.38 28.66
C LEU A 1073 -38.89 -48.03 29.26
N ASP A 1074 -37.93 -48.94 29.16
CA ASP A 1074 -36.55 -48.80 29.63
C ASP A 1074 -35.57 -48.32 28.56
N THR A 1075 -36.01 -48.01 27.34
CA THR A 1075 -35.18 -47.36 26.33
C THR A 1075 -34.70 -46.00 26.86
N LYS A 1076 -33.38 -45.88 27.05
CA LYS A 1076 -32.73 -44.67 27.59
C LYS A 1076 -32.26 -43.71 26.52
N THR A 1077 -31.78 -44.25 25.40
CA THR A 1077 -31.21 -43.52 24.27
C THR A 1077 -31.74 -44.13 22.97
N ARG A 1078 -32.08 -43.28 22.02
CA ARG A 1078 -32.51 -43.65 20.66
C ARG A 1078 -32.18 -42.46 19.77
N PHE A 1079 -31.36 -42.69 18.76
CA PHE A 1079 -30.91 -41.68 17.80
C PHE A 1079 -31.68 -41.86 16.50
N TYR A 1080 -31.90 -40.75 15.80
CA TYR A 1080 -32.63 -40.74 14.54
C TYR A 1080 -31.93 -39.84 13.53
N ILE A 1081 -32.00 -40.23 12.27
CA ILE A 1081 -31.55 -39.44 11.12
C ILE A 1081 -32.73 -39.33 10.16
N VAL A 1082 -32.96 -38.12 9.67
CA VAL A 1082 -33.89 -37.84 8.57
C VAL A 1082 -33.02 -37.46 7.37
N ARG A 1083 -33.24 -38.10 6.23
CA ARG A 1083 -32.51 -37.80 4.99
C ARG A 1083 -33.42 -37.85 3.78
N ILE A 1084 -32.98 -37.27 2.67
CA ILE A 1084 -33.57 -37.51 1.36
C ILE A 1084 -32.94 -38.80 0.80
N PRO A 1085 -33.74 -39.80 0.37
CA PRO A 1085 -33.19 -40.98 -0.30
C PRO A 1085 -32.54 -40.58 -1.63
N GLU A 1086 -31.38 -41.14 -1.95
CA GLU A 1086 -30.74 -41.06 -3.28
C GLU A 1086 -31.65 -41.52 -4.43
#